data_AF-A0A832Z708-F1
#
_entry.id   AF-A0A832Z708-F1
#
_cell.length_a   1.000
_cell.length_b   1.000
_cell.length_c   1.000
_cell.angle_alpha   90.00
_cell.angle_beta   90.00
_cell.angle_gamma   90.00
#
_symmetry.space_group_name_H-M   'P 1'
#
loop_
_entity.id
_entity.type
_entity.pdbx_description
1 polymer ?
#
loop_
_entity_poly.entity_id
_entity_poly.type
_entity_poly.pdbx_seq_one_letter_code
_entity_poly.pdbx_strand_id
1 'polypeptide(L)'
;MIGQHAFVPPEKYNINEYFKDLLEWFLNLKIRINEFVFHEDKWEGGGNAGTSIEFFIRGLEIANQVYMQYKVVNGVWIDLQKLKVLDMGMGQERISWLLNGTSTSYDITFPNTIRFLKDNLKEEINWELAQKITPYMSQFDYEKKSLKEFIQELNKRFDINIKDTVLTLGAIYAIPDHVRTLLISISDGALPSNIGGGYNLRLVLRRMYDFLSKYTQIEDIEKVFEKVLEDWYEKELKENLPEIIDIVNYEIKRYEETKRKARKILKEINITKLDSRKLFELYTSHGITIELIKEVYPEYEPPRDFYKYLEGHRKISKVTKTAKELDVDVRRLPETYKVFYEDWKMYKYSAKFLKSIRNYLIFDRTIFYPLKGGQKYDKGWIFNLELLQELDKDFVIENLNIPNYVLKEILKHVKGCKRDPNLLKKSHVFINEVYEKEKVILHKADRIPDWKNNTEVLMIIDKDRRYSLARHHTATHILTGVLRKRYGKHVWQAGAEKDENKARLDITHHKLPSKEEILEIEREVNKVILAMLPIKKFTMKRNEAEQRYGFIIYQGGAIPEVNLRIVEIEGIDVEACSGTHVDNTIEVGPFKIIKVERIADGMIRFEFVAGKKAIELTQKNDQIINNLEKIFNTNREYLIKVAEKVIKEREEYQKKYTRLLEELITGNVKDKRLFIKLETVSIKELIPIIMKIQKTIDELYIETKDGILSSEPQKDSKKVGKFYLRFK
;
A
#
# COMPACT_ATOMS: atom_id res chain seq x y z
N MET A 1 7.31 15.33 21.91
CA MET A 1 8.41 15.08 22.86
C MET A 1 9.46 16.12 22.61
N ILE A 2 9.84 16.89 23.63
CA ILE A 2 10.97 17.81 23.53
C ILE A 2 12.23 16.96 23.58
N GLY A 3 13.21 17.25 22.74
CA GLY A 3 14.45 16.46 22.74
C GLY A 3 15.70 17.31 22.63
N GLN A 4 16.75 16.84 23.29
CA GLN A 4 18.12 17.35 23.18
C GLN A 4 18.98 16.20 22.69
N HIS A 5 19.71 16.42 21.60
CA HIS A 5 20.58 15.41 21.02
C HIS A 5 21.98 15.97 20.86
N ALA A 6 22.99 15.13 21.15
CA ALA A 6 24.39 15.45 20.91
C ALA A 6 25.02 14.32 20.10
N PHE A 7 25.56 14.63 18.92
CA PHE A 7 26.24 13.67 18.04
C PHE A 7 27.73 13.99 18.06
N VAL A 8 28.50 13.29 18.88
CA VAL A 8 29.91 13.66 19.13
C VAL A 8 30.84 12.44 19.04
N PRO A 9 32.13 12.65 18.67
CA PRO A 9 33.15 11.64 18.83
C PRO A 9 33.29 11.18 20.30
N PRO A 10 33.75 9.94 20.57
CA PRO A 10 33.88 9.41 21.92
C PRO A 10 34.66 10.31 22.89
N GLU A 11 35.70 10.98 22.42
CA GLU A 11 36.54 11.88 23.21
C GLU A 11 35.85 13.15 23.71
N LYS A 12 34.72 13.53 23.09
CA LYS A 12 33.90 14.68 23.49
C LYS A 12 32.61 14.26 24.20
N TYR A 13 32.39 12.97 24.42
CA TYR A 13 31.15 12.47 24.99
C TYR A 13 31.14 12.58 26.51
N ASN A 14 30.32 13.48 27.06
CA ASN A 14 30.32 13.80 28.49
C ASN A 14 28.94 13.61 29.13
N ILE A 15 28.71 12.41 29.67
CA ILE A 15 27.45 12.04 30.34
C ILE A 15 27.12 12.96 31.52
N ASN A 16 28.13 13.33 32.32
CA ASN A 16 27.92 14.15 33.52
C ASN A 16 27.44 15.57 33.17
N GLU A 17 27.96 16.14 32.09
CA GLU A 17 27.55 17.45 31.60
C GLU A 17 26.12 17.41 31.07
N TYR A 18 25.77 16.40 30.25
CA TYR A 18 24.41 16.24 29.76
C TYR A 18 23.37 16.08 30.88
N PHE A 19 23.70 15.28 31.91
CA PHE A 19 22.85 15.14 33.10
C PHE A 19 22.68 16.47 33.83
N LYS A 20 23.79 17.19 34.03
CA LYS A 20 23.81 18.47 34.73
C LYS A 20 23.00 19.54 33.99
N ASP A 21 23.12 19.62 32.67
CA ASP A 21 22.38 20.59 31.85
C ASP A 21 20.87 20.46 32.04
N LEU A 22 20.34 19.23 31.96
CA LEU A 22 18.92 18.96 32.16
C LEU A 22 18.48 19.22 33.60
N LEU A 23 19.30 18.82 34.58
CA LEU A 23 19.02 19.08 35.99
C LEU A 23 18.95 20.59 36.27
N GLU A 24 19.93 21.37 35.80
CA GLU A 24 19.97 22.82 35.97
C GLU A 24 18.75 23.49 35.32
N TRP A 25 18.30 23.00 34.17
CA TRP A 25 17.07 23.48 33.54
C TRP A 25 15.86 23.35 34.47
N PHE A 26 15.66 22.19 35.12
CA PHE A 26 14.56 22.03 36.08
C PHE A 26 14.75 22.82 37.38
N LEU A 27 15.97 22.93 37.89
CA LEU A 27 16.25 23.75 39.08
C LEU A 27 15.93 25.24 38.81
N ASN A 28 16.16 25.70 37.58
CA ASN A 28 15.77 27.05 37.14
C ASN A 28 14.25 27.25 37.12
N LEU A 29 13.47 26.18 36.89
CA LEU A 29 12.01 26.15 37.07
C LEU A 29 11.56 26.08 38.53
N LYS A 30 12.49 26.24 39.48
CA LYS A 30 12.26 26.23 40.94
C LYS A 30 11.80 24.89 41.50
N ILE A 31 12.02 23.79 40.79
CA ILE A 31 11.84 22.44 41.32
C ILE A 31 13.06 22.12 42.18
N ARG A 32 12.85 21.64 43.42
CA ARG A 32 13.96 21.38 44.33
C ARG A 32 14.57 20.00 44.06
N ILE A 33 15.89 19.88 44.24
CA ILE A 33 16.62 18.63 44.01
C ILE A 33 16.07 17.45 44.83
N ASN A 34 15.55 17.69 46.03
CA ASN A 34 14.99 16.65 46.90
C ASN A 34 13.62 16.13 46.44
N GLU A 35 13.02 16.72 45.41
CA GLU A 35 11.77 16.25 44.79
C GLU A 35 12.03 15.24 43.66
N PHE A 36 13.30 15.07 43.26
CA PHE A 36 13.71 14.16 42.20
C PHE A 36 13.93 12.75 42.72
N VAL A 37 13.57 11.78 41.89
CA VAL A 37 14.05 10.41 41.95
C VAL A 37 14.65 10.10 40.59
N PHE A 38 15.91 9.70 40.57
CA PHE A 38 16.59 9.27 39.34
C PHE A 38 16.57 7.74 39.30
N HIS A 39 16.04 7.19 38.21
CA HIS A 39 15.96 5.75 38.00
C HIS A 39 16.91 5.36 36.87
N GLU A 40 17.88 4.51 37.18
CA GLU A 40 18.84 3.97 36.22
C GLU A 40 18.21 2.77 35.51
N ASP A 41 18.22 2.78 34.18
CA ASP A 41 17.74 1.67 33.37
C ASP A 41 18.64 1.48 32.14
N LYS A 42 18.29 0.49 31.32
CA LYS A 42 18.80 0.29 29.98
C LYS A 42 17.70 0.61 28.97
N TRP A 43 18.10 1.25 27.88
CA TRP A 43 17.20 1.51 26.77
C TRP A 43 17.70 0.79 25.52
N GLU A 44 16.78 0.16 24.80
CA GLU A 44 17.02 -0.46 23.51
C GLU A 44 15.86 -0.15 22.56
N GLY A 45 16.18 0.40 21.39
CA GLY A 45 15.17 0.81 20.42
C GLY A 45 15.77 1.24 19.08
N GLY A 46 15.05 1.01 17.99
CA GLY A 46 15.47 1.45 16.64
C GLY A 46 16.80 0.86 16.14
N GLY A 47 17.33 -0.18 16.77
CA GLY A 47 18.63 -0.78 16.46
C GLY A 47 19.82 -0.16 17.20
N ASN A 48 19.58 0.73 18.16
CA ASN A 48 20.59 1.29 19.05
C ASN A 48 20.25 0.95 20.52
N ALA A 49 21.26 1.02 21.38
CA ALA A 49 21.11 0.77 22.80
C ALA A 49 22.08 1.60 23.64
N GLY A 50 21.74 1.78 24.90
CA GLY A 50 22.52 2.55 25.86
C GLY A 50 21.99 2.40 27.28
N THR A 51 22.77 2.88 28.25
CA THR A 51 22.26 3.15 29.58
C THR A 51 21.35 4.37 29.54
N SER A 52 20.40 4.46 30.46
CA SER A 52 19.47 5.58 30.55
C SER A 52 19.23 6.01 31.98
N ILE A 53 18.92 7.29 32.16
CA ILE A 53 18.48 7.86 33.44
C ILE A 53 17.11 8.50 33.24
N GLU A 54 16.12 7.97 33.94
CA GLU A 54 14.76 8.49 34.00
C GLU A 54 14.61 9.47 35.17
N PHE A 55 14.02 10.63 34.90
CA PHE A 55 13.82 11.72 35.85
C PHE A 55 12.38 11.70 36.33
N PHE A 56 12.17 11.28 37.58
CA PHE A 56 10.88 11.34 38.25
C PHE A 56 10.82 12.55 39.17
N ILE A 57 9.71 13.29 39.12
CA ILE A 57 9.42 14.39 40.04
C ILE A 57 8.06 14.11 40.66
N ARG A 58 7.99 14.03 42.00
CA ARG A 58 6.74 13.74 42.75
C ARG A 58 6.00 12.48 42.23
N GLY A 59 6.74 11.47 41.78
CA GLY A 59 6.20 10.20 41.27
C GLY A 59 5.78 10.21 39.79
N LEU A 60 5.98 11.31 39.06
CA LEU A 60 5.73 11.41 37.63
C LEU A 60 7.06 11.41 36.87
N GLU A 61 7.23 10.49 35.92
CA GLU A 61 8.36 10.49 34.98
C GLU A 61 8.22 11.67 34.00
N ILE A 62 9.19 12.59 33.98
CA ILE A 62 9.13 13.82 33.17
C ILE A 62 10.09 13.77 31.98
N ALA A 63 11.27 13.19 32.17
CA ALA A 63 12.31 13.11 31.14
C ALA A 63 13.08 11.79 31.23
N ASN A 64 13.66 11.37 30.11
CA ASN A 64 14.58 10.23 30.03
C ASN A 64 15.80 10.64 29.20
N GLN A 65 16.99 10.45 29.76
CA GLN A 65 18.26 10.62 29.05
C GLN A 65 18.82 9.26 28.68
N VAL A 66 18.83 8.95 27.39
CA VAL A 66 19.43 7.74 26.84
C VAL A 66 20.82 8.05 26.31
N TYR A 67 21.82 7.36 26.85
CA TYR A 67 23.21 7.49 26.46
C TYR A 67 23.55 6.41 25.42
N MET A 68 23.21 6.65 24.15
CA MET A 68 23.41 5.68 23.07
C MET A 68 24.91 5.46 22.80
N GLN A 69 25.38 4.32 23.25
CA GLN A 69 26.77 3.88 23.17
C GLN A 69 26.95 2.67 22.24
N TYR A 70 25.85 1.95 21.96
CA TYR A 70 25.86 0.66 21.28
C TYR A 70 24.89 0.64 20.10
N LYS A 71 25.26 -0.14 19.08
CA LYS A 71 24.37 -0.60 18.02
C LYS A 71 23.96 -2.03 18.34
N VAL A 72 22.69 -2.35 18.15
CA VAL A 72 22.19 -3.71 18.31
C VAL A 72 22.23 -4.44 16.97
N VAL A 73 22.97 -5.54 16.90
CA VAL A 73 23.05 -6.42 15.73
C VAL A 73 22.73 -7.83 16.17
N ASN A 74 21.61 -8.37 15.69
CA ASN A 74 21.11 -9.71 16.07
C ASN A 74 20.99 -9.92 17.59
N GLY A 75 20.57 -8.88 18.33
CA GLY A 75 20.45 -8.91 19.79
C GLY A 75 21.76 -8.75 20.55
N VAL A 76 22.89 -8.53 19.87
CA VAL A 76 24.18 -8.26 20.48
C VAL A 76 24.49 -6.77 20.40
N TRP A 77 24.90 -6.19 21.53
CA TRP A 77 25.33 -4.80 21.61
C TRP A 77 26.77 -4.66 21.13
N ILE A 78 26.96 -3.85 20.10
CA ILE A 78 28.25 -3.56 19.46
C ILE A 78 28.57 -2.10 19.71
N ASP A 79 29.74 -1.83 20.29
CA ASP A 79 30.17 -0.47 20.61
C ASP A 79 30.25 0.43 19.37
N LEU A 80 29.67 1.63 19.47
CA LEU A 80 29.82 2.69 18.48
C LEU A 80 31.18 3.39 18.63
N GLN A 81 32.21 2.85 17.99
CA GLN A 81 33.60 3.29 18.17
C GLN A 81 33.91 4.72 17.65
N LYS A 82 33.07 5.28 16.78
CA LYS A 82 33.33 6.57 16.10
C LYS A 82 32.38 7.68 16.48
N LEU A 83 31.26 7.36 17.11
CA LEU A 83 30.18 8.29 17.39
C LEU A 83 29.45 7.84 18.65
N LYS A 84 29.27 8.73 19.60
CA LYS A 84 28.40 8.54 20.75
C LYS A 84 27.28 9.56 20.67
N VAL A 85 26.09 9.16 21.11
CA VAL A 85 24.89 9.99 20.94
C VAL A 85 24.14 10.11 22.25
N LEU A 86 23.87 11.35 22.67
CA LEU A 86 22.84 11.62 23.66
C LEU A 86 21.49 11.67 22.94
N ASP A 87 20.53 10.91 23.44
CA ASP A 87 19.12 10.98 23.04
C ASP A 87 18.29 11.26 24.30
N MET A 88 18.00 12.54 24.52
CA MET A 88 17.15 12.97 25.62
C MET A 88 15.73 13.21 25.11
N GLY A 89 14.75 12.60 25.77
CA GLY A 89 13.33 12.79 25.53
C GLY A 89 12.62 13.32 26.75
N MET A 90 11.80 14.35 26.59
CA MET A 90 11.02 14.97 27.66
C MET A 90 9.56 15.17 27.27
N GLY A 91 8.65 14.78 28.18
CA GLY A 91 7.21 14.84 27.97
C GLY A 91 6.69 16.26 28.15
N GLN A 92 6.48 17.00 27.05
CA GLN A 92 5.99 18.38 27.07
C GLN A 92 4.68 18.52 27.86
N GLU A 93 3.72 17.63 27.62
CA GLU A 93 2.41 17.60 28.29
C GLU A 93 2.55 17.27 29.78
N ARG A 94 3.52 16.44 30.15
CA ARG A 94 3.78 16.07 31.55
C ARG A 94 4.38 17.22 32.34
N ILE A 95 5.27 18.02 31.75
CA ILE A 95 5.80 19.23 32.37
C ILE A 95 4.69 20.24 32.63
N SER A 96 3.88 20.51 31.59
CA SER A 96 2.74 21.42 31.72
C SER A 96 1.78 20.97 32.83
N TRP A 97 1.53 19.66 32.92
CA TRP A 97 0.72 19.10 33.99
C TRP A 97 1.35 19.27 35.38
N LEU A 98 2.64 18.94 35.53
CA LEU A 98 3.36 19.06 36.79
C LEU A 98 3.32 20.49 37.36
N LEU A 99 3.46 21.50 36.48
CA LEU A 99 3.49 22.90 36.89
C LEU A 99 2.11 23.47 37.21
N ASN A 100 1.05 22.99 36.56
CA ASN A 100 -0.30 23.51 36.73
C ASN A 100 -1.14 22.72 37.76
N GLY A 101 -0.83 21.44 38.00
CA GLY A 101 -1.53 20.63 39.00
C GLY A 101 -3.00 20.36 38.69
N THR A 102 -3.38 20.32 37.41
CA THR A 102 -4.74 19.92 36.98
C THR A 102 -5.04 18.46 37.35
N SER A 103 -6.31 18.04 37.32
CA SER A 103 -6.69 16.66 37.67
C SER A 103 -6.04 15.62 36.77
N THR A 104 -5.93 15.91 35.46
CA THR A 104 -5.19 15.11 34.48
C THR A 104 -4.33 16.00 33.60
N SER A 105 -3.35 15.40 32.90
CA SER A 105 -2.58 16.11 31.87
C SER A 105 -3.44 16.59 30.70
N TYR A 106 -4.57 15.91 30.44
CA TYR A 106 -5.47 16.27 29.36
C TYR A 106 -6.17 17.60 29.63
N ASP A 107 -6.53 17.91 30.88
CA ASP A 107 -7.24 19.16 31.23
C ASP A 107 -6.43 20.42 30.87
N ILE A 108 -5.11 20.36 30.94
CA ILE A 108 -4.22 21.46 30.51
C ILE A 108 -3.82 21.36 29.03
N THR A 109 -3.84 20.16 28.46
CA THR A 109 -3.43 19.93 27.06
C THR A 109 -4.57 20.22 26.08
N PHE A 110 -5.83 20.03 26.49
CA PHE A 110 -7.04 20.18 25.67
C PHE A 110 -8.17 20.92 26.42
N PRO A 111 -7.92 22.11 26.99
CA PRO A 111 -8.88 22.78 27.86
C PRO A 111 -10.21 23.11 27.17
N ASN A 112 -10.19 23.58 25.92
CA ASN A 112 -11.39 23.94 25.18
C ASN A 112 -12.14 22.70 24.70
N THR A 113 -11.42 21.69 24.21
CA THR A 113 -12.02 20.44 23.75
C THR A 113 -12.69 19.70 24.89
N ILE A 114 -12.04 19.59 26.04
CA ILE A 114 -12.63 18.90 27.20
C ILE A 114 -13.87 19.62 27.70
N ARG A 115 -13.84 20.97 27.75
CA ARG A 115 -15.04 21.75 28.11
C ARG A 115 -16.18 21.47 27.13
N PHE A 116 -15.89 21.53 25.83
CA PHE A 116 -16.87 21.24 24.79
C PHE A 116 -17.47 19.82 24.90
N LEU A 117 -16.65 18.81 25.19
CA LEU A 117 -17.12 17.44 25.39
C LEU A 117 -18.00 17.31 26.64
N LYS A 118 -17.62 17.95 27.75
CA LYS A 118 -18.38 17.95 29.01
C LYS A 118 -19.76 18.59 28.82
N ASP A 119 -19.84 19.69 28.07
CA ASP A 119 -21.10 20.40 27.80
C ASP A 119 -22.06 19.60 26.90
N ASN A 120 -21.58 18.57 26.20
CA ASN A 120 -22.35 17.77 25.25
C ASN A 120 -22.51 16.30 25.65
N LEU A 121 -22.32 15.96 26.93
CA LEU A 121 -22.52 14.59 27.41
C LEU A 121 -24.00 14.17 27.30
N LYS A 122 -24.21 12.86 27.09
CA LYS A 122 -25.55 12.25 27.12
C LYS A 122 -26.08 12.04 28.54
N GLU A 123 -25.17 11.88 29.50
CA GLU A 123 -25.48 11.60 30.89
C GLU A 123 -24.76 12.61 31.79
N GLU A 124 -25.41 12.99 32.89
CA GLU A 124 -24.83 13.90 33.87
C GLU A 124 -23.81 13.16 34.74
N ILE A 125 -22.63 13.77 34.92
CA ILE A 125 -21.53 13.20 35.69
C ILE A 125 -21.33 14.00 36.98
N ASN A 126 -21.27 13.31 38.12
CA ASN A 126 -20.84 13.92 39.37
C ASN A 126 -19.33 14.22 39.33
N TRP A 127 -18.99 15.48 39.04
CA TRP A 127 -17.62 15.94 38.93
C TRP A 127 -16.85 15.94 40.26
N GLU A 128 -17.53 16.09 41.39
CA GLU A 128 -16.90 16.01 42.71
C GLU A 128 -16.41 14.58 42.98
N LEU A 129 -17.23 13.58 42.64
CA LEU A 129 -16.83 12.18 42.70
C LEU A 129 -15.72 11.88 41.69
N ALA A 130 -15.83 12.39 40.46
CA ALA A 130 -14.80 12.23 39.43
C ALA A 130 -13.41 12.71 39.93
N GLN A 131 -13.35 13.90 40.54
CA GLN A 131 -12.10 14.44 41.08
C GLN A 131 -11.53 13.59 42.22
N LYS A 132 -12.38 13.00 43.07
CA LYS A 132 -11.95 12.09 44.15
C LYS A 132 -11.38 10.77 43.62
N ILE A 133 -11.90 10.24 42.52
CA ILE A 133 -11.45 8.96 41.96
C ILE A 133 -10.20 9.08 41.07
N THR A 134 -10.00 10.22 40.39
CA THR A 134 -8.91 10.40 39.40
C THR A 134 -7.51 10.05 39.93
N PRO A 135 -7.09 10.45 41.15
CA PRO A 135 -5.76 10.11 41.66
C PRO A 135 -5.53 8.60 41.82
N TYR A 136 -6.58 7.81 42.00
CA TYR A 136 -6.47 6.36 42.10
C TYR A 136 -6.38 5.69 40.73
N MET A 137 -6.85 6.33 39.66
CA MET A 137 -6.79 5.78 38.30
C MET A 137 -5.35 5.55 37.82
N SER A 138 -4.37 6.30 38.35
CA SER A 138 -2.95 6.08 38.06
C SER A 138 -2.40 4.76 38.60
N GLN A 139 -3.10 4.11 39.53
CA GLN A 139 -2.73 2.79 40.07
C GLN A 139 -3.19 1.63 39.17
N PHE A 140 -3.94 1.92 38.11
CA PHE A 140 -4.40 0.90 37.17
C PHE A 140 -3.24 0.39 36.32
N ASP A 141 -2.97 -0.90 36.46
CA ASP A 141 -1.97 -1.64 35.69
C ASP A 141 -2.67 -2.78 34.96
N TYR A 142 -2.78 -2.64 33.63
CA TYR A 142 -3.50 -3.58 32.78
C TYR A 142 -2.82 -4.96 32.68
N GLU A 143 -1.53 -5.07 33.04
CA GLU A 143 -0.81 -6.34 33.03
C GLU A 143 -1.13 -7.18 34.27
N LYS A 144 -1.50 -6.51 35.37
CA LYS A 144 -1.78 -7.16 36.65
C LYS A 144 -3.24 -7.47 36.88
N LYS A 145 -4.16 -6.64 36.37
CA LYS A 145 -5.60 -6.81 36.60
C LYS A 145 -6.45 -6.26 35.45
N SER A 146 -7.66 -6.80 35.32
CA SER A 146 -8.64 -6.31 34.35
C SER A 146 -9.30 -5.00 34.82
N LEU A 147 -9.80 -4.20 33.87
CA LEU A 147 -10.55 -2.98 34.18
C LEU A 147 -11.78 -3.25 35.07
N LYS A 148 -12.43 -4.41 34.89
CA LYS A 148 -13.59 -4.81 35.68
C LYS A 148 -13.23 -5.01 37.15
N GLU A 149 -12.13 -5.72 37.43
CA GLU A 149 -11.62 -5.92 38.78
C GLU A 149 -11.22 -4.60 39.43
N PHE A 150 -10.54 -3.73 38.68
CA PHE A 150 -10.15 -2.42 39.18
C PHE A 150 -11.35 -1.54 39.55
N ILE A 151 -12.38 -1.50 38.71
CA ILE A 151 -13.63 -0.78 39.03
C ILE A 151 -14.31 -1.37 40.27
N GLN A 152 -14.28 -2.69 40.46
CA GLN A 152 -14.84 -3.32 41.65
C GLN A 152 -14.07 -2.94 42.93
N GLU A 153 -12.74 -2.82 42.87
CA GLU A 153 -11.93 -2.33 43.98
C GLU A 153 -12.29 -0.89 44.34
N LEU A 154 -12.44 -0.02 43.35
CA LEU A 154 -12.82 1.37 43.59
C LEU A 154 -14.26 1.50 44.10
N ASN A 155 -15.21 0.72 43.57
CA ASN A 155 -16.58 0.67 44.09
C ASN A 155 -16.60 0.32 45.58
N LYS A 156 -15.80 -0.68 46.00
CA LYS A 156 -15.67 -1.05 47.42
C LYS A 156 -15.04 0.05 48.27
N ARG A 157 -14.09 0.81 47.70
CA ARG A 157 -13.38 1.88 48.40
C ARG A 157 -14.26 3.10 48.65
N PHE A 158 -15.09 3.47 47.68
CA PHE A 158 -15.93 4.67 47.72
C PHE A 158 -17.38 4.39 48.13
N ASP A 159 -17.75 3.11 48.28
CA ASP A 159 -19.12 2.65 48.57
C ASP A 159 -20.18 3.21 47.61
N ILE A 160 -19.78 3.44 46.36
CA ILE A 160 -20.62 4.00 45.29
C ILE A 160 -20.30 3.24 44.00
N ASN A 161 -21.30 3.03 43.15
CA ASN A 161 -21.06 2.50 41.80
C ASN A 161 -20.47 3.60 40.91
N ILE A 162 -19.17 3.51 40.63
CA ILE A 162 -18.44 4.50 39.83
C ILE A 162 -18.18 4.05 38.38
N LYS A 163 -18.75 2.91 37.96
CA LYS A 163 -18.45 2.29 36.66
C LYS A 163 -18.67 3.26 35.50
N ASP A 164 -19.84 3.89 35.43
CA ASP A 164 -20.19 4.75 34.30
C ASP A 164 -19.41 6.06 34.34
N THR A 165 -19.08 6.58 35.53
CA THR A 165 -18.16 7.71 35.71
C THR A 165 -16.77 7.39 35.15
N VAL A 166 -16.18 6.25 35.52
CA VAL A 166 -14.84 5.85 35.05
C VAL A 166 -14.82 5.67 33.53
N LEU A 167 -15.84 5.01 32.96
CA LEU A 167 -15.92 4.79 31.52
C LEU A 167 -16.12 6.10 30.74
N THR A 168 -16.95 7.02 31.26
CA THR A 168 -17.19 8.32 30.63
C THR A 168 -15.95 9.21 30.70
N LEU A 169 -15.26 9.27 31.84
CA LEU A 169 -13.96 9.97 31.95
C LEU A 169 -12.94 9.41 30.96
N GLY A 170 -12.83 8.08 30.87
CA GLY A 170 -11.95 7.42 29.91
C GLY A 170 -12.25 7.83 28.46
N ALA A 171 -13.53 7.96 28.09
CA ALA A 171 -13.94 8.43 26.78
C ALA A 171 -13.62 9.91 26.55
N ILE A 172 -13.95 10.79 27.49
CA ILE A 172 -13.72 12.24 27.40
C ILE A 172 -12.24 12.57 27.18
N TYR A 173 -11.33 11.84 27.85
CA TYR A 173 -9.89 12.06 27.68
C TYR A 173 -9.30 11.36 26.44
N ALA A 174 -9.85 10.21 26.05
CA ALA A 174 -9.39 9.49 24.87
C ALA A 174 -9.78 10.17 23.55
N ILE A 175 -10.97 10.79 23.46
CA ILE A 175 -11.42 11.49 22.25
C ILE A 175 -10.41 12.55 21.76
N PRO A 176 -10.02 13.57 22.55
CA PRO A 176 -9.10 14.61 22.08
C PRO A 176 -7.72 14.06 21.74
N ASP A 177 -7.23 13.08 22.50
CA ASP A 177 -5.97 12.38 22.23
C ASP A 177 -5.98 11.66 20.87
N HIS A 178 -7.07 10.95 20.58
CA HIS A 178 -7.28 10.27 19.33
C HIS A 178 -7.46 11.25 18.17
N VAL A 179 -8.23 12.33 18.36
CA VAL A 179 -8.39 13.39 17.35
C VAL A 179 -7.04 14.04 17.03
N ARG A 180 -6.23 14.40 18.03
CA ARG A 180 -4.87 14.92 17.81
C ARG A 180 -3.99 13.92 17.04
N THR A 181 -4.05 12.64 17.41
CA THR A 181 -3.30 11.58 16.72
C THR A 181 -3.70 11.50 15.24
N LEU A 182 -5.00 11.57 14.95
CA LEU A 182 -5.53 11.53 13.58
C LEU A 182 -5.16 12.79 12.79
N LEU A 183 -5.29 13.98 13.39
CA LEU A 183 -4.90 15.26 12.81
C LEU A 183 -3.45 15.21 12.32
N ILE A 184 -2.51 14.86 13.21
CA ILE A 184 -1.08 14.83 12.90
C ILE A 184 -0.79 13.74 11.87
N SER A 185 -1.25 12.51 12.11
CA SER A 185 -0.88 11.37 11.27
C SER A 185 -1.44 11.50 9.84
N ILE A 186 -2.67 11.99 9.68
CA ILE A 186 -3.29 12.16 8.35
C ILE A 186 -2.68 13.37 7.64
N SER A 187 -2.39 14.45 8.37
CA SER A 187 -1.64 15.61 7.83
C SER A 187 -0.28 15.20 7.28
N ASP A 188 0.42 14.28 7.97
CA ASP A 188 1.69 13.69 7.52
C ASP A 188 1.54 12.65 6.39
N GLY A 189 0.31 12.41 5.95
CA GLY A 189 -0.03 11.57 4.80
C GLY A 189 -0.31 10.10 5.11
N ALA A 190 -0.38 9.71 6.39
CA ALA A 190 -0.80 8.37 6.76
C ALA A 190 -2.33 8.20 6.64
N LEU A 191 -2.79 7.03 6.20
CA LEU A 191 -4.22 6.76 6.02
C LEU A 191 -4.71 5.58 6.87
N PRO A 192 -5.95 5.67 7.41
CA PRO A 192 -6.65 4.52 7.96
C PRO A 192 -6.75 3.37 6.94
N SER A 193 -6.07 2.25 7.20
CA SER A 193 -5.93 1.13 6.26
C SER A 193 -5.97 -0.22 6.98
N ASN A 194 -6.02 -1.34 6.25
CA ASN A 194 -5.91 -2.68 6.85
C ASN A 194 -4.45 -3.18 6.96
N ILE A 195 -3.45 -2.35 6.63
CA ILE A 195 -2.06 -2.78 6.44
C ILE A 195 -1.11 -1.87 7.23
N GLY A 196 -0.14 -2.48 7.91
CA GLY A 196 0.94 -1.75 8.59
C GLY A 196 0.44 -0.74 9.62
N GLY A 197 1.08 0.44 9.69
CA GLY A 197 0.71 1.50 10.64
C GLY A 197 -0.70 2.07 10.43
N GLY A 198 -1.25 2.02 9.20
CA GLY A 198 -2.61 2.48 8.90
C GLY A 198 -3.70 1.68 9.60
N TYR A 199 -3.42 0.44 9.99
CA TYR A 199 -4.32 -0.36 10.83
C TYR A 199 -4.53 0.29 12.20
N ASN A 200 -3.47 0.83 12.82
CA ASN A 200 -3.57 1.49 14.11
C ASN A 200 -4.39 2.79 14.00
N LEU A 201 -4.20 3.56 12.91
CA LEU A 201 -4.97 4.78 12.68
C LEU A 201 -6.47 4.48 12.49
N ARG A 202 -6.80 3.42 11.77
CA ARG A 202 -8.18 2.94 11.65
C ARG A 202 -8.79 2.58 13.01
N LEU A 203 -8.04 1.88 13.86
CA LEU A 203 -8.49 1.52 15.20
C LEU A 203 -8.75 2.76 16.06
N VAL A 204 -7.82 3.71 16.05
CA VAL A 204 -7.94 4.99 16.77
C VAL A 204 -9.16 5.78 16.31
N LEU A 205 -9.37 5.91 14.99
CA LEU A 205 -10.52 6.61 14.41
C LEU A 205 -11.85 5.97 14.83
N ARG A 206 -11.97 4.66 14.69
CA ARG A 206 -13.22 3.95 15.04
C ARG A 206 -13.50 4.02 16.53
N ARG A 207 -12.48 3.88 17.36
CA ARG A 207 -12.60 4.01 18.82
C ARG A 207 -13.02 5.42 19.24
N MET A 208 -12.44 6.44 18.61
CA MET A 208 -12.85 7.83 18.80
C MET A 208 -14.31 8.03 18.42
N TYR A 209 -14.73 7.56 17.25
CA TYR A 209 -16.11 7.66 16.78
C TYR A 209 -17.09 6.93 17.71
N ASP A 210 -16.74 5.74 18.18
CA ASP A 210 -17.56 4.96 19.11
C ASP A 210 -17.71 5.67 20.46
N PHE A 211 -16.63 6.24 21.00
CA PHE A 211 -16.70 7.03 22.22
C PHE A 211 -17.57 8.27 22.05
N LEU A 212 -17.38 9.02 20.96
CA LEU A 212 -18.18 10.21 20.67
C LEU A 212 -19.67 9.84 20.56
N SER A 213 -19.99 8.83 19.75
CA SER A 213 -21.36 8.36 19.51
C SER A 213 -22.01 7.81 20.77
N LYS A 214 -21.26 7.14 21.65
CA LYS A 214 -21.80 6.51 22.85
C LYS A 214 -22.03 7.49 23.99
N TYR A 215 -21.09 8.41 24.23
CA TYR A 215 -21.08 9.24 25.45
C TYR A 215 -21.50 10.69 25.22
N THR A 216 -21.55 11.17 23.97
CA THR A 216 -21.87 12.57 23.65
C THR A 216 -23.03 12.70 22.67
N GLN A 217 -23.64 13.88 22.62
CA GLN A 217 -24.70 14.25 21.67
C GLN A 217 -24.13 14.92 20.40
N ILE A 218 -22.82 14.85 20.18
CA ILE A 218 -22.15 15.52 19.06
C ILE A 218 -22.31 14.71 17.79
N GLU A 219 -22.99 15.29 16.79
CA GLU A 219 -23.12 14.70 15.45
C GLU A 219 -22.05 15.22 14.48
N ASP A 220 -21.64 16.48 14.67
CA ASP A 220 -20.67 17.14 13.81
C ASP A 220 -19.24 16.91 14.31
N ILE A 221 -18.55 15.97 13.67
CA ILE A 221 -17.19 15.58 14.03
C ILE A 221 -16.17 16.66 13.71
N GLU A 222 -16.42 17.49 12.70
CA GLU A 222 -15.51 18.56 12.31
C GLU A 222 -15.31 19.54 13.48
N LYS A 223 -16.37 19.85 14.23
CA LYS A 223 -16.29 20.69 15.44
C LYS A 223 -15.34 20.12 16.51
N VAL A 224 -15.28 18.80 16.67
CA VAL A 224 -14.35 18.19 17.64
C VAL A 224 -12.90 18.41 17.19
N PHE A 225 -12.64 18.29 15.88
CA PHE A 225 -11.33 18.57 15.31
C PHE A 225 -10.96 20.05 15.41
N GLU A 226 -11.90 20.96 15.15
CA GLU A 226 -11.72 22.40 15.34
C GLU A 226 -11.36 22.74 16.79
N LYS A 227 -12.02 22.13 17.78
CA LYS A 227 -11.68 22.35 19.20
C LYS A 227 -10.29 21.87 19.56
N VAL A 228 -9.85 20.74 19.03
CA VAL A 228 -8.47 20.29 19.24
C VAL A 228 -7.48 21.25 18.58
N LEU A 229 -7.79 21.84 17.43
CA LEU A 229 -6.96 22.87 16.79
C LEU A 229 -6.96 24.22 17.52
N GLU A 230 -8.03 24.57 18.25
CA GLU A 230 -8.03 25.71 19.17
C GLU A 230 -7.05 25.49 20.33
N ASP A 231 -6.96 24.26 20.83
CA ASP A 231 -6.03 23.88 21.91
C ASP A 231 -4.58 23.72 21.41
N TRP A 232 -4.40 23.23 20.18
CA TRP A 232 -3.12 22.96 19.51
C TRP A 232 -3.00 23.80 18.23
N TYR A 233 -2.77 25.11 18.40
CA TYR A 233 -2.70 26.06 17.28
C TYR A 233 -1.50 25.78 16.36
N GLU A 234 -1.75 25.02 15.30
CA GLU A 234 -0.79 24.74 14.24
C GLU A 234 -1.39 25.09 12.88
N LYS A 235 -0.76 26.03 12.18
CA LYS A 235 -1.27 26.58 10.92
C LYS A 235 -1.43 25.50 9.85
N GLU A 236 -0.43 24.62 9.71
CA GLU A 236 -0.44 23.56 8.71
C GLU A 236 -1.56 22.53 8.96
N LEU A 237 -1.79 22.16 10.23
CA LEU A 237 -2.88 21.24 10.58
C LEU A 237 -4.25 21.83 10.26
N LYS A 238 -4.42 23.14 10.49
CA LYS A 238 -5.65 23.86 10.15
C LYS A 238 -5.87 23.93 8.63
N GLU A 239 -4.82 24.17 7.85
CA GLU A 239 -4.91 24.19 6.38
C GLU A 239 -5.30 22.82 5.81
N ASN A 240 -4.84 21.73 6.44
CA ASN A 240 -5.14 20.35 6.02
C ASN A 240 -6.49 19.82 6.54
N LEU A 241 -7.18 20.54 7.43
CA LEU A 241 -8.41 20.08 8.06
C LEU A 241 -9.49 19.60 7.06
N PRO A 242 -9.79 20.31 5.96
CA PRO A 242 -10.82 19.85 5.01
C PRO A 242 -10.51 18.47 4.40
N GLU A 243 -9.24 18.21 4.07
CA GLU A 243 -8.79 16.92 3.53
C GLU A 243 -8.92 15.81 4.58
N ILE A 244 -8.52 16.11 5.82
CA ILE A 244 -8.61 15.18 6.96
C ILE A 244 -10.07 14.80 7.22
N ILE A 245 -10.98 15.77 7.22
CA ILE A 245 -12.41 15.55 7.46
C ILE A 245 -13.04 14.70 6.35
N ASP A 246 -12.67 14.89 5.07
CA ASP A 246 -13.14 14.00 3.98
C ASP A 246 -12.69 12.55 4.20
N ILE A 247 -11.43 12.33 4.60
CA ILE A 247 -10.88 11.00 4.90
C ILE A 247 -11.62 10.37 6.10
N VAL A 248 -11.82 11.15 7.17
CA VAL A 248 -12.49 10.68 8.40
C VAL A 248 -13.95 10.31 8.11
N ASN A 249 -14.69 11.18 7.44
CA ASN A 249 -16.10 10.94 7.08
C ASN A 249 -16.24 9.73 6.17
N TYR A 250 -15.32 9.55 5.21
CA TYR A 250 -15.33 8.37 4.35
C TYR A 250 -15.13 7.07 5.14
N GLU A 251 -14.18 7.03 6.07
CA GLU A 251 -13.95 5.85 6.91
C GLU A 251 -15.13 5.59 7.85
N ILE A 252 -15.73 6.63 8.43
CA ILE A 252 -16.91 6.49 9.31
C ILE A 252 -18.09 5.93 8.54
N LYS A 253 -18.39 6.46 7.36
CA LYS A 253 -19.47 5.94 6.50
C LYS A 253 -19.28 4.45 6.22
N ARG A 254 -18.06 4.04 5.87
CA ARG A 254 -17.73 2.63 5.65
C ARG A 254 -17.85 1.80 6.92
N TYR A 255 -17.42 2.34 8.05
CA TYR A 255 -17.52 1.67 9.33
C TYR A 255 -18.97 1.43 9.73
N GLU A 256 -19.87 2.41 9.54
CA GLU A 256 -21.30 2.24 9.76
C GLU A 256 -21.91 1.15 8.87
N GLU A 257 -21.57 1.14 7.59
CA GLU A 257 -21.99 0.09 6.66
C GLU A 257 -21.51 -1.29 7.14
N THR A 258 -20.27 -1.39 7.61
CA THR A 258 -19.72 -2.60 8.22
C THR A 258 -20.49 -2.97 9.48
N LYS A 259 -20.78 -2.05 10.40
CA LYS A 259 -21.60 -2.32 11.60
C LYS A 259 -22.98 -2.85 11.24
N ARG A 260 -23.65 -2.25 10.24
CA ARG A 260 -24.97 -2.71 9.78
C ARG A 260 -24.92 -4.13 9.22
N LYS A 261 -23.90 -4.46 8.43
CA LYS A 261 -23.68 -5.82 7.90
C LYS A 261 -23.34 -6.81 9.03
N ALA A 262 -22.44 -6.42 9.93
CA ALA A 262 -22.04 -7.24 11.06
C ALA A 262 -23.22 -7.59 11.96
N ARG A 263 -24.08 -6.62 12.32
CA ARG A 263 -25.30 -6.88 13.11
C ARG A 263 -26.24 -7.88 12.44
N LYS A 264 -26.31 -7.92 11.10
CA LYS A 264 -27.08 -8.96 10.38
C LYS A 264 -26.43 -10.33 10.51
N ILE A 265 -25.14 -10.42 10.26
CA ILE A 265 -24.36 -11.67 10.36
C ILE A 265 -24.41 -12.23 11.78
N LEU A 266 -24.20 -11.40 12.79
CA LEU A 266 -24.17 -11.82 14.20
C LEU A 266 -25.52 -12.37 14.67
N LYS A 267 -26.65 -11.90 14.12
CA LYS A 267 -27.97 -12.47 14.41
C LYS A 267 -28.15 -13.89 13.87
N GLU A 268 -27.42 -14.26 12.82
CA GLU A 268 -27.51 -15.58 12.18
C GLU A 268 -26.51 -16.59 12.74
N ILE A 269 -25.51 -16.14 13.51
CA ILE A 269 -24.46 -16.98 14.07
C ILE A 269 -24.77 -17.35 15.53
N ASN A 270 -24.54 -18.62 15.88
CA ASN A 270 -24.55 -19.04 17.29
C ASN A 270 -23.23 -18.65 17.99
N ILE A 271 -23.25 -17.51 18.68
CA ILE A 271 -22.10 -16.90 19.35
C ILE A 271 -21.51 -17.72 20.50
N THR A 272 -22.28 -18.61 21.12
CA THR A 272 -21.76 -19.49 22.18
C THR A 272 -20.78 -20.56 21.66
N LYS A 273 -20.72 -20.76 20.33
CA LYS A 273 -19.82 -21.74 19.67
C LYS A 273 -18.73 -21.07 18.82
N LEU A 274 -18.44 -19.79 19.04
CA LEU A 274 -17.47 -19.05 18.25
C LEU A 274 -16.04 -19.38 18.70
N ASP A 275 -15.35 -20.23 17.94
CA ASP A 275 -13.94 -20.54 18.17
C ASP A 275 -13.01 -19.40 17.69
N SER A 276 -11.75 -19.43 18.14
CA SER A 276 -10.74 -18.41 17.82
C SER A 276 -10.49 -18.25 16.32
N ARG A 277 -10.63 -19.33 15.55
CA ARG A 277 -10.42 -19.33 14.09
C ARG A 277 -11.54 -18.59 13.37
N LYS A 278 -12.79 -18.86 13.75
CA LYS A 278 -13.97 -18.20 13.18
C LYS A 278 -14.07 -16.76 13.65
N LEU A 279 -13.68 -16.47 14.90
CA LEU A 279 -13.54 -15.09 15.39
C LEU A 279 -12.48 -14.33 14.58
N PHE A 280 -11.36 -14.97 14.26
CA PHE A 280 -10.31 -14.40 13.41
C PHE A 280 -10.77 -14.18 11.97
N GLU A 281 -11.59 -15.07 11.41
CA GLU A 281 -12.21 -14.89 10.09
C GLU A 281 -13.24 -13.73 10.08
N LEU A 282 -14.08 -13.62 11.11
CA LEU A 282 -15.00 -12.49 11.24
C LEU A 282 -14.24 -11.16 11.36
N TYR A 283 -13.13 -11.17 12.09
CA TYR A 283 -12.26 -10.02 12.23
C TYR A 283 -11.55 -9.65 10.91
N THR A 284 -10.90 -10.60 10.23
CA THR A 284 -10.10 -10.33 9.03
C THR A 284 -10.94 -10.13 7.75
N SER A 285 -11.95 -10.98 7.53
CA SER A 285 -12.75 -10.98 6.29
C SER A 285 -13.95 -10.05 6.37
N HIS A 286 -14.54 -9.86 7.56
CA HIS A 286 -15.77 -9.10 7.73
C HIS A 286 -15.58 -7.80 8.53
N GLY A 287 -14.38 -7.57 9.08
CA GLY A 287 -14.07 -6.38 9.88
C GLY A 287 -14.85 -6.31 11.20
N ILE A 288 -15.35 -7.45 11.69
CA ILE A 288 -16.15 -7.54 12.92
C ILE A 288 -15.18 -7.69 14.10
N THR A 289 -15.07 -6.64 14.90
CA THR A 289 -14.21 -6.64 16.11
C THR A 289 -14.94 -7.21 17.32
N ILE A 290 -14.21 -7.50 18.40
CA ILE A 290 -14.79 -7.98 19.66
C ILE A 290 -15.76 -6.93 20.22
N GLU A 291 -15.43 -5.65 20.11
CA GLU A 291 -16.25 -4.54 20.58
C GLU A 291 -17.61 -4.54 19.87
N LEU A 292 -17.62 -4.77 18.55
CA LEU A 292 -18.84 -4.85 17.76
C LEU A 292 -19.69 -6.08 18.12
N ILE A 293 -19.04 -7.19 18.50
CA ILE A 293 -19.74 -8.38 19.02
C ILE A 293 -20.32 -8.07 20.40
N LYS A 294 -19.55 -7.45 21.30
CA LYS A 294 -19.97 -7.01 22.64
C LYS A 294 -21.10 -5.98 22.59
N GLU A 295 -21.20 -5.18 21.53
CA GLU A 295 -22.32 -4.25 21.32
C GLU A 295 -23.66 -4.97 21.15
N VAL A 296 -23.67 -6.14 20.51
CA VAL A 296 -24.88 -6.95 20.29
C VAL A 296 -25.06 -8.01 21.39
N TYR A 297 -23.95 -8.53 21.94
CA TYR A 297 -23.89 -9.58 22.96
C TYR A 297 -22.94 -9.14 24.09
N PRO A 298 -23.42 -8.33 25.05
CA PRO A 298 -22.58 -7.73 26.10
C PRO A 298 -21.79 -8.73 26.95
N GLU A 299 -22.34 -9.93 27.13
CA GLU A 299 -21.75 -11.02 27.93
C GLU A 299 -20.69 -11.84 27.16
N TYR A 300 -20.43 -11.54 25.88
CA TYR A 300 -19.48 -12.30 25.08
C TYR A 300 -18.03 -11.97 25.45
N GLU A 301 -17.28 -12.95 25.96
CA GLU A 301 -15.83 -12.84 26.13
C GLU A 301 -15.08 -13.66 25.06
N PRO A 302 -14.05 -13.09 24.39
CA PRO A 302 -13.29 -13.80 23.38
C PRO A 302 -12.43 -14.91 24.03
N PRO A 303 -12.18 -16.04 23.32
CA PRO A 303 -11.25 -17.06 23.77
C PRO A 303 -9.83 -16.50 23.99
N ARG A 304 -9.13 -16.96 25.03
CA ARG A 304 -7.80 -16.44 25.44
C ARG A 304 -6.73 -16.54 24.34
N ASP A 305 -6.83 -17.53 23.46
CA ASP A 305 -5.90 -17.77 22.36
C ASP A 305 -6.16 -16.88 21.13
N PHE A 306 -7.30 -16.20 21.03
CA PHE A 306 -7.60 -15.27 19.93
C PHE A 306 -6.56 -14.16 19.80
N TYR A 307 -6.10 -13.59 20.92
CA TYR A 307 -5.08 -12.54 20.91
C TYR A 307 -3.73 -13.04 20.36
N LYS A 308 -3.40 -14.32 20.54
CA LYS A 308 -2.22 -14.93 19.91
C LYS A 308 -2.34 -15.02 18.39
N TYR A 309 -3.54 -15.25 17.85
CA TYR A 309 -3.79 -15.23 16.40
C TYR A 309 -3.62 -13.82 15.82
N LEU A 310 -4.08 -12.77 16.52
CA LEU A 310 -3.85 -11.37 16.13
C LEU A 310 -2.35 -11.02 16.10
N GLU A 311 -1.59 -11.43 17.11
CA GLU A 311 -0.13 -11.25 17.14
C GLU A 311 0.60 -12.05 16.06
N GLY A 312 0.17 -13.29 15.80
CA GLY A 312 0.69 -14.12 14.71
C GLY A 312 0.49 -13.44 13.36
N HIS A 313 -0.67 -12.83 13.12
CA HIS A 313 -0.95 -12.09 11.89
C HIS A 313 -0.10 -10.81 11.75
N ARG A 314 0.16 -10.11 12.86
CA ARG A 314 1.10 -8.97 12.91
C ARG A 314 2.54 -9.37 12.59
N LYS A 315 2.95 -10.60 12.95
CA LYS A 315 4.27 -11.14 12.58
C LYS A 315 4.33 -11.55 11.11
N ILE A 316 3.30 -12.19 10.56
CA ILE A 316 3.26 -12.63 9.16
C ILE A 316 3.35 -11.46 8.18
N SER A 317 2.73 -10.32 8.50
CA SER A 317 2.80 -9.10 7.70
C SER A 317 4.19 -8.42 7.71
N LYS A 318 5.07 -8.75 8.68
CA LYS A 318 6.49 -8.37 8.66
C LYS A 318 7.36 -9.32 7.82
N VAL A 319 6.94 -10.58 7.65
CA VAL A 319 7.77 -11.65 7.02
C VAL A 319 7.70 -11.64 5.49
N THR A 320 6.69 -11.04 4.85
CA THR A 320 6.50 -11.14 3.39
C THR A 320 7.40 -10.23 2.54
N LYS A 321 8.37 -9.51 3.15
CA LYS A 321 9.26 -8.56 2.46
C LYS A 321 10.70 -9.03 2.27
N THR A 322 10.99 -10.32 2.38
CA THR A 322 12.32 -10.83 2.00
C THR A 322 12.35 -11.08 0.50
N ALA A 323 12.84 -10.09 -0.26
CA ALA A 323 13.31 -10.32 -1.61
C ALA A 323 14.29 -11.51 -1.58
N LYS A 324 14.16 -12.46 -2.52
CA LYS A 324 15.14 -13.55 -2.66
C LYS A 324 16.53 -12.93 -2.79
N GLU A 325 17.34 -13.04 -1.75
CA GLU A 325 18.72 -12.55 -1.81
C GLU A 325 19.46 -13.32 -2.91
N LEU A 326 20.14 -12.56 -3.78
CA LEU A 326 21.00 -13.14 -4.80
C LEU A 326 22.18 -13.80 -4.08
N ASP A 327 22.21 -15.14 -4.09
CA ASP A 327 23.29 -15.95 -3.53
C ASP A 327 24.55 -15.90 -4.42
N VAL A 328 25.18 -14.74 -4.49
CA VAL A 328 26.43 -14.48 -5.22
C VAL A 328 27.34 -13.67 -4.31
N ASP A 329 28.54 -14.18 -4.01
CA ASP A 329 29.54 -13.44 -3.23
C ASP A 329 30.26 -12.43 -4.12
N VAL A 330 30.06 -11.14 -3.84
CA VAL A 330 30.63 -10.01 -4.60
C VAL A 330 31.63 -9.19 -3.79
N ARG A 331 31.92 -9.57 -2.54
CA ARG A 331 32.70 -8.76 -1.57
C ARG A 331 34.12 -8.43 -2.00
N ARG A 332 34.70 -9.22 -2.92
CA ARG A 332 36.07 -9.06 -3.42
C ARG A 332 36.15 -8.40 -4.80
N LEU A 333 35.02 -7.93 -5.33
CA LEU A 333 34.97 -7.30 -6.65
C LEU A 333 34.92 -5.77 -6.50
N PRO A 334 35.53 -5.03 -7.44
CA PRO A 334 35.41 -3.58 -7.46
C PRO A 334 33.98 -3.14 -7.78
N GLU A 335 33.61 -1.93 -7.33
CA GLU A 335 32.36 -1.28 -7.72
C GLU A 335 32.30 -1.12 -9.24
N THR A 336 31.17 -1.49 -9.86
CA THR A 336 30.98 -1.35 -11.30
C THR A 336 30.67 0.11 -11.63
N TYR A 337 31.41 0.69 -12.57
CA TYR A 337 31.12 2.05 -13.05
C TYR A 337 29.86 2.09 -13.92
N LYS A 338 28.92 2.99 -13.58
CA LYS A 338 27.54 3.01 -14.08
C LYS A 338 27.36 4.05 -15.20
N VAL A 339 27.79 3.69 -16.41
CA VAL A 339 27.79 4.58 -17.59
C VAL A 339 26.39 5.09 -17.93
N PHE A 340 25.35 4.31 -17.63
CA PHE A 340 23.94 4.68 -17.88
C PHE A 340 23.46 5.93 -17.11
N TYR A 341 24.24 6.45 -16.16
CA TYR A 341 23.96 7.75 -15.51
C TYR A 341 24.59 8.95 -16.20
N GLU A 342 25.61 8.76 -17.04
CA GLU A 342 26.23 9.86 -17.81
C GLU A 342 25.31 10.32 -18.95
N ASP A 343 24.86 9.37 -19.76
CA ASP A 343 23.89 9.59 -20.82
C ASP A 343 22.98 8.36 -20.95
N TRP A 344 21.70 8.56 -20.68
CA TRP A 344 20.70 7.49 -20.72
C TRP A 344 20.31 7.10 -22.16
N LYS A 345 20.53 7.98 -23.16
CA LYS A 345 20.28 7.73 -24.58
C LYS A 345 21.39 6.93 -25.24
N MET A 346 22.57 6.94 -24.63
CA MET A 346 23.66 6.09 -25.05
C MET A 346 23.19 4.63 -25.04
N TYR A 347 23.45 3.93 -26.15
CA TYR A 347 23.00 2.55 -26.35
C TYR A 347 24.16 1.59 -26.64
N LYS A 348 25.40 2.08 -26.70
CA LYS A 348 26.59 1.27 -26.89
C LYS A 348 27.76 1.79 -26.06
N TYR A 349 28.61 0.90 -25.54
CA TYR A 349 29.80 1.28 -24.79
C TYR A 349 30.83 0.15 -24.74
N SER A 350 32.12 0.49 -24.59
CA SER A 350 33.19 -0.48 -24.42
C SER A 350 33.50 -0.72 -22.95
N ALA A 351 33.72 -1.97 -22.56
CA ALA A 351 34.04 -2.37 -21.19
C ALA A 351 35.06 -3.50 -21.18
N LYS A 352 35.60 -3.81 -20.00
CA LYS A 352 36.48 -4.95 -19.76
C LYS A 352 35.74 -6.04 -19.01
N PHE A 353 35.76 -7.25 -19.55
CA PHE A 353 35.25 -8.43 -18.87
C PHE A 353 36.14 -8.77 -17.67
N LEU A 354 35.58 -8.81 -16.46
CA LEU A 354 36.36 -9.11 -15.26
C LEU A 354 36.35 -10.61 -14.95
N LYS A 355 35.14 -11.18 -14.84
CA LYS A 355 34.96 -12.59 -14.48
C LYS A 355 33.50 -13.03 -14.70
N SER A 356 33.29 -14.35 -14.77
CA SER A 356 32.00 -15.00 -14.59
C SER A 356 31.87 -15.62 -13.20
N ILE A 357 30.74 -15.42 -12.53
CA ILE A 357 30.40 -16.09 -11.26
C ILE A 357 29.03 -16.74 -11.41
N ARG A 358 28.97 -18.07 -11.26
CA ARG A 358 27.79 -18.88 -11.59
C ARG A 358 27.34 -18.53 -13.03
N ASN A 359 26.15 -18.00 -13.20
CA ASN A 359 25.54 -17.60 -14.47
C ASN A 359 25.60 -16.08 -14.74
N TYR A 360 26.40 -15.32 -14.00
CA TYR A 360 26.52 -13.88 -14.15
C TYR A 360 27.89 -13.48 -14.69
N LEU A 361 27.88 -12.54 -15.64
CA LEU A 361 29.06 -11.87 -16.17
C LEU A 361 29.24 -10.52 -15.48
N ILE A 362 30.49 -10.19 -15.15
CA ILE A 362 30.85 -9.00 -14.39
C ILE A 362 31.89 -8.22 -15.18
N PHE A 363 31.71 -6.90 -15.21
CA PHE A 363 32.53 -5.97 -15.97
C PHE A 363 32.98 -4.80 -15.08
N ASP A 364 34.05 -4.12 -15.47
CA ASP A 364 34.55 -2.92 -14.78
C ASP A 364 33.54 -1.77 -14.86
N ARG A 365 32.82 -1.68 -15.97
CA ARG A 365 31.79 -0.68 -16.26
C ARG A 365 30.68 -1.27 -17.11
N THR A 366 29.50 -0.68 -17.06
CA THR A 366 28.38 -1.13 -17.88
C THR A 366 27.42 -0.01 -18.25
N ILE A 367 26.86 -0.13 -19.45
CA ILE A 367 25.74 0.69 -19.91
C ILE A 367 24.38 0.04 -19.62
N PHE A 368 24.34 -1.21 -19.16
CA PHE A 368 23.10 -1.90 -18.82
C PHE A 368 22.56 -1.44 -17.46
N TYR A 369 21.32 -0.96 -17.44
CA TYR A 369 20.60 -0.63 -16.23
C TYR A 369 20.10 -1.92 -15.53
N PRO A 370 20.35 -2.10 -14.22
CA PRO A 370 19.86 -3.25 -13.45
C PRO A 370 18.38 -3.10 -13.07
N LEU A 371 17.73 -4.18 -12.63
CA LEU A 371 16.42 -4.09 -11.98
C LEU A 371 16.54 -3.27 -10.67
N LYS A 372 16.02 -2.05 -10.66
CA LYS A 372 16.06 -1.15 -9.49
C LYS A 372 14.99 -0.06 -9.58
N GLY A 373 14.43 0.37 -8.44
CA GLY A 373 13.44 1.46 -8.36
C GLY A 373 12.12 1.15 -9.10
N GLY A 374 11.76 -0.14 -9.18
CA GLY A 374 10.59 -0.60 -9.94
C GLY A 374 10.79 -0.66 -11.46
N GLN A 375 11.87 -0.11 -12.02
CA GLN A 375 12.19 -0.22 -13.44
C GLN A 375 12.89 -1.54 -13.74
N LYS A 376 12.41 -2.28 -14.75
CA LYS A 376 13.07 -3.50 -15.21
C LYS A 376 14.43 -3.24 -15.84
N TYR A 377 15.30 -4.24 -15.77
CA TYR A 377 16.62 -4.22 -16.39
C TYR A 377 16.57 -4.01 -17.91
N ASP A 378 17.69 -3.56 -18.46
CA ASP A 378 17.95 -3.60 -19.89
C ASP A 378 18.27 -5.00 -20.38
N LYS A 379 18.13 -5.17 -21.69
CA LYS A 379 18.54 -6.35 -22.45
C LYS A 379 19.43 -5.90 -23.60
N GLY A 380 20.17 -6.84 -24.18
CA GLY A 380 21.05 -6.51 -25.29
C GLY A 380 22.18 -7.50 -25.46
N TRP A 381 23.19 -7.10 -26.21
CA TRP A 381 24.27 -7.95 -26.67
C TRP A 381 25.60 -7.44 -26.14
N ILE A 382 26.50 -8.38 -25.86
CA ILE A 382 27.90 -8.10 -25.55
C ILE A 382 28.75 -8.87 -26.54
N PHE A 383 29.67 -8.18 -27.21
CA PHE A 383 30.55 -8.73 -28.23
C PHE A 383 32.00 -8.66 -27.78
N ASN A 384 32.72 -9.76 -27.89
CA ASN A 384 34.17 -9.82 -27.75
C ASN A 384 34.82 -9.28 -29.02
N LEU A 385 35.52 -8.15 -28.91
CA LEU A 385 36.05 -7.43 -30.06
C LEU A 385 37.20 -8.17 -30.76
N GLU A 386 37.99 -8.95 -30.03
CA GLU A 386 39.10 -9.73 -30.59
C GLU A 386 38.56 -10.86 -31.48
N LEU A 387 37.61 -11.65 -30.96
CA LEU A 387 37.02 -12.76 -31.70
C LEU A 387 36.17 -12.28 -32.89
N LEU A 388 35.50 -11.13 -32.75
CA LEU A 388 34.70 -10.54 -33.80
C LEU A 388 35.55 -10.05 -34.99
N GLN A 389 36.77 -9.56 -34.72
CA GLN A 389 37.69 -9.07 -35.75
C GLN A 389 38.14 -10.16 -36.73
N GLU A 390 38.22 -11.41 -36.28
CA GLU A 390 38.69 -12.53 -37.10
C GLU A 390 37.68 -13.04 -38.13
N LEU A 391 36.39 -12.73 -37.95
CA LEU A 391 35.29 -13.25 -38.75
C LEU A 391 35.16 -12.55 -40.12
N ASP A 392 34.55 -13.24 -41.07
CA ASP A 392 34.12 -12.69 -42.36
C ASP A 392 32.81 -11.89 -42.23
N LYS A 393 32.69 -10.78 -42.96
CA LYS A 393 31.53 -9.87 -42.86
C LYS A 393 30.23 -10.50 -43.34
N ASP A 394 30.26 -11.12 -44.52
CA ASP A 394 29.06 -11.73 -45.12
C ASP A 394 28.58 -12.89 -44.26
N PHE A 395 29.51 -13.70 -43.75
CA PHE A 395 29.20 -14.77 -42.81
C PHE A 395 28.49 -14.28 -41.54
N VAL A 396 28.92 -13.14 -40.96
CA VAL A 396 28.26 -12.54 -39.80
C VAL A 396 26.83 -12.10 -40.13
N ILE A 397 26.63 -11.48 -41.31
CA ILE A 397 25.31 -11.00 -41.77
C ILE A 397 24.34 -12.17 -41.96
N GLU A 398 24.79 -13.27 -42.56
CA GLU A 398 23.96 -14.45 -42.83
C GLU A 398 23.56 -15.21 -41.56
N ASN A 399 24.41 -15.18 -40.52
CA ASN A 399 24.28 -16.07 -39.36
C ASN A 399 23.86 -15.39 -38.05
N LEU A 400 23.87 -14.04 -37.96
CA LEU A 400 23.37 -13.32 -36.77
C LEU A 400 22.00 -12.69 -37.02
N ASN A 401 20.98 -13.26 -36.39
CA ASN A 401 19.66 -12.65 -36.33
C ASN A 401 19.57 -11.60 -35.20
N ILE A 402 20.02 -10.38 -35.49
CA ILE A 402 20.02 -9.24 -34.57
C ILE A 402 19.49 -7.98 -35.26
N PRO A 403 19.03 -6.94 -34.53
CA PRO A 403 18.54 -5.72 -35.14
C PRO A 403 19.59 -5.04 -36.03
N ASN A 404 19.15 -4.47 -37.16
CA ASN A 404 20.03 -3.85 -38.16
C ASN A 404 20.98 -2.78 -37.59
N TYR A 405 20.55 -2.03 -36.57
CA TYR A 405 21.41 -1.03 -35.93
C TYR A 405 22.56 -1.65 -35.12
N VAL A 406 22.33 -2.81 -34.51
CA VAL A 406 23.36 -3.59 -33.79
C VAL A 406 24.33 -4.18 -34.82
N LEU A 407 23.78 -4.80 -35.88
CA LEU A 407 24.56 -5.37 -36.97
C LEU A 407 25.50 -4.34 -37.60
N LYS A 408 24.99 -3.14 -37.90
CA LYS A 408 25.77 -2.02 -38.46
C LYS A 408 26.91 -1.58 -37.53
N GLU A 409 26.74 -1.64 -36.22
CA GLU A 409 27.80 -1.29 -35.27
C GLU A 409 28.88 -2.37 -35.21
N ILE A 410 28.49 -3.65 -35.12
CA ILE A 410 29.46 -4.75 -35.02
C ILE A 410 30.28 -4.91 -36.31
N LEU A 411 29.68 -4.69 -37.48
CA LEU A 411 30.38 -4.83 -38.77
C LEU A 411 31.54 -3.84 -38.97
N LYS A 412 31.59 -2.75 -38.18
CA LYS A 412 32.74 -1.83 -38.15
C LYS A 412 33.99 -2.46 -37.55
N HIS A 413 33.81 -3.48 -36.72
CA HIS A 413 34.88 -4.19 -36.02
C HIS A 413 35.27 -5.50 -36.72
N VAL A 414 34.46 -6.01 -37.66
CA VAL A 414 34.76 -7.23 -38.42
C VAL A 414 35.76 -6.90 -39.53
N LYS A 415 36.92 -7.58 -39.55
CA LYS A 415 38.02 -7.31 -40.51
C LYS A 415 38.62 -8.57 -41.15
N GLY A 416 38.26 -9.75 -40.67
CA GLY A 416 38.86 -11.01 -41.07
C GLY A 416 38.11 -11.69 -42.21
N CYS A 417 38.41 -12.97 -42.40
CA CYS A 417 37.88 -13.81 -43.47
C CYS A 417 37.41 -15.19 -42.96
N LYS A 418 37.42 -15.43 -41.63
CA LYS A 418 37.03 -16.73 -41.07
C LYS A 418 35.52 -16.89 -41.11
N ARG A 419 35.06 -17.99 -41.70
CA ARG A 419 33.66 -18.45 -41.71
C ARG A 419 33.48 -19.62 -40.74
N ASP A 420 33.62 -19.36 -39.44
CA ASP A 420 33.56 -20.39 -38.39
C ASP A 420 32.35 -20.16 -37.44
N PRO A 421 31.33 -21.04 -37.47
CA PRO A 421 30.17 -20.95 -36.57
C PRO A 421 30.52 -21.00 -35.08
N ASN A 422 31.56 -21.75 -34.68
CA ASN A 422 31.97 -21.85 -33.27
C ASN A 422 32.61 -20.55 -32.80
N LEU A 423 33.44 -19.94 -33.64
CA LEU A 423 34.04 -18.63 -33.38
C LEU A 423 32.96 -17.55 -33.26
N LEU A 424 31.97 -17.55 -34.16
CA LEU A 424 30.82 -16.65 -34.10
C LEU A 424 30.00 -16.84 -32.81
N LYS A 425 29.78 -18.09 -32.37
CA LYS A 425 29.10 -18.38 -31.11
C LYS A 425 29.90 -17.90 -29.90
N LYS A 426 31.23 -17.98 -29.92
CA LYS A 426 32.10 -17.49 -28.84
C LYS A 426 32.27 -15.97 -28.84
N SER A 427 32.04 -15.29 -29.95
CA SER A 427 32.28 -13.85 -30.08
C SER A 427 31.22 -12.96 -29.44
N HIS A 428 30.09 -13.51 -28.98
CA HIS A 428 29.02 -12.71 -28.37
C HIS A 428 28.24 -13.48 -27.30
N VAL A 429 27.43 -12.75 -26.53
CA VAL A 429 26.38 -13.28 -25.65
C VAL A 429 25.19 -12.32 -25.64
N PHE A 430 24.01 -12.81 -25.30
CA PHE A 430 22.82 -12.00 -25.08
C PHE A 430 22.51 -11.90 -23.59
N ILE A 431 22.32 -10.69 -23.09
CA ILE A 431 21.99 -10.42 -21.69
C ILE A 431 20.48 -10.37 -21.54
N ASN A 432 19.96 -11.31 -20.75
CA ASN A 432 18.54 -11.49 -20.50
C ASN A 432 18.06 -10.68 -19.29
N GLU A 433 18.89 -10.59 -18.24
CA GLU A 433 18.55 -9.97 -16.97
C GLU A 433 19.79 -9.29 -16.37
N VAL A 434 19.58 -8.21 -15.61
CA VAL A 434 20.66 -7.45 -14.97
C VAL A 434 20.24 -7.10 -13.55
N TYR A 435 21.14 -7.32 -12.59
CA TYR A 435 20.91 -7.09 -11.17
C TYR A 435 22.05 -6.29 -10.55
N GLU A 436 21.78 -5.63 -9.43
CA GLU A 436 22.80 -4.94 -8.63
C GLU A 436 22.88 -5.61 -7.26
N LYS A 437 24.10 -5.92 -6.80
CA LYS A 437 24.39 -6.35 -5.43
C LYS A 437 25.64 -5.64 -4.91
N GLU A 438 25.53 -4.96 -3.78
CA GLU A 438 26.65 -4.21 -3.15
C GLU A 438 27.43 -3.34 -4.16
N LYS A 439 26.69 -2.66 -5.06
CA LYS A 439 27.21 -1.79 -6.14
C LYS A 439 27.94 -2.51 -7.29
N VAL A 440 27.97 -3.83 -7.30
CA VAL A 440 28.43 -4.64 -8.43
C VAL A 440 27.24 -4.99 -9.33
N ILE A 441 27.39 -4.79 -10.65
CA ILE A 441 26.35 -5.14 -11.62
C ILE A 441 26.57 -6.55 -12.17
N LEU A 442 25.56 -7.38 -12.01
CA LEU A 442 25.52 -8.78 -12.42
C LEU A 442 24.72 -8.93 -13.71
N HIS A 443 25.34 -9.43 -14.78
CA HIS A 443 24.69 -9.58 -16.09
C HIS A 443 24.40 -11.06 -16.35
N LYS A 444 23.13 -11.46 -16.36
CA LYS A 444 22.73 -12.83 -16.64
C LYS A 444 22.66 -13.05 -18.15
N ALA A 445 23.64 -13.76 -18.67
CA ALA A 445 23.73 -14.09 -20.09
C ALA A 445 22.93 -15.35 -20.44
N ASP A 446 22.59 -15.50 -21.72
CA ASP A 446 22.06 -16.74 -22.31
C ASP A 446 23.06 -17.90 -22.24
N ARG A 447 24.36 -17.60 -22.23
CA ARG A 447 25.47 -18.54 -22.07
C ARG A 447 26.65 -17.90 -21.36
N ILE A 448 27.48 -18.72 -20.72
CA ILE A 448 28.76 -18.27 -20.14
C ILE A 448 29.83 -18.41 -21.22
N PRO A 449 30.47 -17.31 -21.66
CA PRO A 449 31.55 -17.37 -22.63
C PRO A 449 32.88 -17.74 -21.94
N ASP A 450 33.76 -18.40 -22.69
CA ASP A 450 35.15 -18.70 -22.26
C ASP A 450 36.09 -17.54 -22.62
N TRP A 451 35.75 -16.33 -22.16
CA TRP A 451 36.54 -15.12 -22.39
C TRP A 451 37.62 -14.98 -21.33
N LYS A 452 38.80 -14.49 -21.73
CA LYS A 452 39.88 -14.20 -20.78
C LYS A 452 39.52 -12.96 -19.95
N ASN A 453 39.97 -12.92 -18.70
CA ASN A 453 39.82 -11.71 -17.88
C ASN A 453 40.52 -10.53 -18.57
N ASN A 454 39.97 -9.34 -18.38
CA ASN A 454 40.35 -8.08 -19.02
C ASN A 454 40.13 -8.01 -20.53
N THR A 455 39.44 -8.96 -21.15
CA THR A 455 39.07 -8.88 -22.57
C THR A 455 38.20 -7.65 -22.82
N GLU A 456 38.51 -6.90 -23.89
CA GLU A 456 37.69 -5.79 -24.34
C GLU A 456 36.42 -6.28 -25.02
N VAL A 457 35.30 -5.75 -24.56
CA VAL A 457 33.98 -6.06 -25.10
C VAL A 457 33.24 -4.79 -25.51
N LEU A 458 32.41 -4.91 -26.54
CA LEU A 458 31.43 -3.91 -26.94
C LEU A 458 30.05 -4.33 -26.44
N MET A 459 29.47 -3.52 -25.58
CA MET A 459 28.11 -3.65 -25.09
C MET A 459 27.16 -2.85 -25.98
N ILE A 460 26.03 -3.44 -26.38
CA ILE A 460 24.97 -2.76 -27.13
C ILE A 460 23.62 -3.15 -26.52
N ILE A 461 22.88 -2.19 -25.98
CA ILE A 461 21.55 -2.43 -25.39
C ILE A 461 20.44 -2.34 -26.43
N ASP A 462 19.31 -2.96 -26.13
CA ASP A 462 18.05 -2.71 -26.81
C ASP A 462 17.57 -1.28 -26.53
N LYS A 463 17.84 -0.38 -27.46
CA LYS A 463 17.51 1.03 -27.34
C LYS A 463 16.01 1.31 -27.27
N ASP A 464 15.18 0.51 -27.96
CA ASP A 464 13.73 0.73 -28.00
C ASP A 464 13.09 0.32 -26.66
N ARG A 465 13.59 -0.76 -26.07
CA ARG A 465 13.26 -1.17 -24.71
C ARG A 465 13.67 -0.10 -23.70
N ARG A 466 14.92 0.36 -23.72
CA ARG A 466 15.43 1.43 -22.83
C ARG A 466 14.55 2.68 -22.91
N TYR A 467 14.22 3.10 -24.12
CA TYR A 467 13.40 4.29 -24.33
C TYR A 467 11.98 4.11 -23.80
N SER A 468 11.38 2.93 -23.99
CA SER A 468 10.04 2.62 -23.45
C SER A 468 10.03 2.62 -21.91
N LEU A 469 11.07 2.05 -21.29
CA LEU A 469 11.25 2.06 -19.83
C LEU A 469 11.42 3.49 -19.30
N ALA A 470 12.26 4.32 -19.92
CA ALA A 470 12.49 5.71 -19.51
C ALA A 470 11.23 6.59 -19.66
N ARG A 471 10.44 6.37 -20.71
CA ARG A 471 9.13 7.02 -20.91
C ARG A 471 8.15 6.64 -19.81
N HIS A 472 7.97 5.35 -19.57
CA HIS A 472 7.10 4.86 -18.50
C HIS A 472 7.54 5.37 -17.12
N HIS A 473 8.85 5.43 -16.86
CA HIS A 473 9.38 5.94 -15.60
C HIS A 473 9.05 7.42 -15.42
N THR A 474 9.33 8.24 -16.43
CA THR A 474 9.02 9.68 -16.39
C THR A 474 7.51 9.92 -16.28
N ALA A 475 6.70 9.12 -16.99
CA ALA A 475 5.25 9.16 -16.85
C ALA A 475 4.77 8.81 -15.44
N THR A 476 5.48 7.93 -14.70
CA THR A 476 5.21 7.69 -13.28
C THR A 476 5.33 8.98 -12.47
N HIS A 477 6.44 9.73 -12.61
CA HIS A 477 6.63 11.01 -11.90
C HIS A 477 5.54 12.03 -12.22
N ILE A 478 5.21 12.19 -13.51
CA ILE A 478 4.17 13.13 -13.93
C ILE A 478 2.81 12.72 -13.34
N LEU A 479 2.45 11.44 -13.41
CA LEU A 479 1.21 10.93 -12.84
C LEU A 479 1.17 11.15 -11.33
N THR A 480 2.24 10.87 -10.60
CA THR A 480 2.30 11.07 -9.15
C THR A 480 2.16 12.55 -8.79
N GLY A 481 2.86 13.45 -9.48
CA GLY A 481 2.73 14.91 -9.28
C GLY A 481 1.32 15.42 -9.55
N VAL A 482 0.67 14.96 -10.63
CA VAL A 482 -0.74 15.28 -10.94
C VAL A 482 -1.68 14.79 -9.84
N LEU A 483 -1.55 13.54 -9.40
CA LEU A 483 -2.39 12.95 -8.37
C LEU A 483 -2.23 13.67 -7.02
N ARG A 484 -1.00 14.02 -6.64
CA ARG A 484 -0.72 14.80 -5.42
C ARG A 484 -1.32 16.19 -5.48
N LYS A 485 -1.17 16.89 -6.61
CA LYS A 485 -1.77 18.21 -6.80
C LYS A 485 -3.30 18.18 -6.72
N ARG A 486 -3.91 17.11 -7.24
CA ARG A 486 -5.36 16.96 -7.30
C ARG A 486 -5.97 16.53 -5.98
N TYR A 487 -5.35 15.57 -5.29
CA TYR A 487 -5.94 14.94 -4.11
C TYR A 487 -5.39 15.47 -2.80
N GLY A 488 -4.12 15.84 -2.72
CA GLY A 488 -3.50 16.28 -1.48
C GLY A 488 -2.17 15.60 -1.16
N LYS A 489 -1.61 15.95 -0.01
CA LYS A 489 -0.28 15.48 0.42
C LYS A 489 -0.29 14.02 0.85
N HIS A 490 -1.45 13.45 1.20
CA HIS A 490 -1.62 12.04 1.57
C HIS A 490 -1.36 11.05 0.43
N VAL A 491 -1.34 11.52 -0.83
CA VAL A 491 -1.00 10.67 -1.98
C VAL A 491 0.49 10.36 -1.98
N TRP A 492 0.84 9.16 -1.54
CA TRP A 492 2.20 8.65 -1.48
C TRP A 492 2.35 7.40 -2.32
N GLN A 493 3.51 7.23 -2.95
CA GLN A 493 3.81 6.02 -3.70
C GLN A 493 4.01 4.85 -2.73
N ALA A 494 3.12 3.86 -2.79
CA ALA A 494 3.25 2.60 -2.06
C ALA A 494 4.08 1.57 -2.85
N GLY A 495 4.14 1.71 -4.18
CA GLY A 495 4.93 0.86 -5.06
C GLY A 495 4.81 1.28 -6.52
N ALA A 496 5.80 0.91 -7.34
CA ALA A 496 5.77 1.12 -8.77
C ALA A 496 6.47 -0.03 -9.51
N GLU A 497 5.99 -0.37 -10.70
CA GLU A 497 6.71 -1.26 -11.64
C GLU A 497 6.62 -0.68 -13.04
N LYS A 498 7.75 -0.64 -13.75
CA LYS A 498 7.86 -0.15 -15.11
C LYS A 498 8.44 -1.25 -15.99
N ASP A 499 7.64 -1.75 -16.92
CA ASP A 499 8.00 -2.70 -17.97
C ASP A 499 8.07 -1.96 -19.32
N GLU A 500 8.58 -2.60 -20.37
CA GLU A 500 8.57 -2.04 -21.73
C GLU A 500 7.16 -1.96 -22.33
N ASN A 501 6.22 -2.78 -21.85
CA ASN A 501 4.87 -2.86 -22.38
C ASN A 501 3.84 -2.05 -21.60
N LYS A 502 4.02 -1.90 -20.28
CA LYS A 502 3.13 -1.15 -19.39
C LYS A 502 3.84 -0.74 -18.10
N ALA A 503 3.24 0.18 -17.36
CA ALA A 503 3.65 0.54 -16.01
C ALA A 503 2.48 0.51 -15.04
N ARG A 504 2.81 0.34 -13.76
CA ARG A 504 1.88 0.46 -12.64
C ARG A 504 2.42 1.42 -11.58
N LEU A 505 1.51 2.17 -10.99
CA LEU A 505 1.74 3.03 -9.85
C LEU A 505 0.69 2.73 -8.78
N ASP A 506 1.15 2.35 -7.60
CA ASP A 506 0.32 2.11 -6.43
C ASP A 506 0.44 3.33 -5.51
N ILE A 507 -0.68 3.97 -5.20
CA ILE A 507 -0.73 5.15 -4.34
C ILE A 507 -1.56 4.92 -3.08
N THR A 508 -1.27 5.68 -2.02
CA THR A 508 -2.17 5.84 -0.87
C THR A 508 -3.29 6.81 -1.22
N HIS A 509 -4.53 6.32 -1.24
CA HIS A 509 -5.72 7.16 -1.42
C HIS A 509 -6.97 6.38 -0.98
N HIS A 510 -7.89 7.05 -0.26
CA HIS A 510 -9.04 6.41 0.39
C HIS A 510 -10.15 6.03 -0.58
N LYS A 511 -10.37 6.81 -1.65
CA LYS A 511 -11.53 6.69 -2.55
C LYS A 511 -11.13 6.27 -3.97
N LEU A 512 -11.87 5.35 -4.59
CA LEU A 512 -11.62 5.01 -6.00
C LEU A 512 -12.15 6.13 -6.91
N PRO A 513 -11.34 6.67 -7.85
CA PRO A 513 -11.78 7.72 -8.76
C PRO A 513 -12.92 7.25 -9.67
N SER A 514 -13.84 8.15 -10.01
CA SER A 514 -14.87 7.92 -11.03
C SER A 514 -14.26 7.83 -12.43
N LYS A 515 -15.03 7.34 -13.41
CA LYS A 515 -14.56 7.27 -14.80
C LYS A 515 -14.22 8.64 -15.37
N GLU A 516 -15.00 9.65 -15.00
CA GLU A 516 -14.80 11.05 -15.38
C GLU A 516 -13.52 11.61 -14.75
N GLU A 517 -13.30 11.35 -13.46
CA GLU A 517 -12.05 11.75 -12.77
C GLU A 517 -10.82 11.09 -13.41
N ILE A 518 -10.90 9.81 -13.79
CA ILE A 518 -9.80 9.11 -14.49
C ILE A 518 -9.48 9.78 -15.81
N LEU A 519 -10.49 10.19 -16.58
CA LEU A 519 -10.30 10.90 -17.85
C LEU A 519 -9.68 12.28 -17.65
N GLU A 520 -10.04 12.98 -16.58
CA GLU A 520 -9.44 14.27 -16.24
C GLU A 520 -7.97 14.12 -15.82
N ILE A 521 -7.64 13.14 -14.98
CA ILE A 521 -6.26 12.82 -14.61
C ILE A 521 -5.43 12.52 -15.87
N GLU A 522 -5.95 11.70 -16.78
CA GLU A 522 -5.27 11.40 -18.05
C GLU A 522 -5.03 12.66 -18.89
N ARG A 523 -6.00 13.57 -18.96
CA ARG A 523 -5.84 14.86 -19.67
C ARG A 523 -4.80 15.76 -19.00
N GLU A 524 -4.79 15.83 -17.68
CA GLU A 524 -3.83 16.63 -16.91
C GLU A 524 -2.40 16.12 -17.11
N VAL A 525 -2.19 14.80 -17.06
CA VAL A 525 -0.88 14.18 -17.36
C VAL A 525 -0.43 14.52 -18.78
N ASN A 526 -1.30 14.35 -19.78
CA ASN A 526 -0.96 14.71 -21.16
C ASN A 526 -0.71 16.22 -21.34
N LYS A 527 -1.38 17.09 -20.57
CA LYS A 527 -1.11 18.53 -20.56
C LYS A 527 0.30 18.84 -20.06
N VAL A 528 0.77 18.16 -19.01
CA VAL A 528 2.16 18.30 -18.50
C VAL A 528 3.18 17.80 -19.52
N ILE A 529 2.88 16.70 -20.21
CA ILE A 529 3.71 16.18 -21.31
C ILE A 529 3.83 17.22 -22.44
N LEU A 530 2.72 17.83 -22.84
CA LEU A 530 2.68 18.85 -23.89
C LEU A 530 3.29 20.20 -23.48
N ALA A 531 3.53 20.43 -22.18
CA ALA A 531 4.19 21.63 -21.68
C ALA A 531 5.70 21.66 -21.94
N MET A 532 6.29 20.56 -22.46
CA MET A 532 7.70 20.46 -22.84
C MET A 532 8.68 20.86 -21.72
N LEU A 533 8.42 20.42 -20.50
CA LEU A 533 9.22 20.79 -19.33
C LEU A 533 10.56 20.04 -19.33
N PRO A 534 11.69 20.72 -19.05
CA PRO A 534 12.98 20.05 -18.91
C PRO A 534 13.02 19.19 -17.63
N ILE A 535 13.70 18.06 -17.71
CA ILE A 535 13.86 17.12 -16.59
C ILE A 535 15.31 17.17 -16.11
N LYS A 536 15.52 17.78 -14.95
CA LYS A 536 16.85 17.97 -14.37
C LYS A 536 17.24 16.72 -13.58
N LYS A 537 18.48 16.26 -13.79
CA LYS A 537 19.07 15.08 -13.14
C LYS A 537 20.41 15.49 -12.55
N PHE A 538 20.55 15.45 -11.23
CA PHE A 538 21.77 15.88 -10.55
C PHE A 538 21.98 15.13 -9.24
N THR A 539 23.18 15.23 -8.68
CA THR A 539 23.53 14.62 -7.39
C THR A 539 23.68 15.71 -6.34
N MET A 540 23.16 15.47 -5.13
CA MET A 540 23.31 16.38 -4.00
C MET A 540 23.39 15.61 -2.68
N LYS A 541 23.89 16.24 -1.61
CA LYS A 541 23.93 15.60 -0.29
C LYS A 541 22.53 15.46 0.29
N ARG A 542 22.30 14.39 1.05
CA ARG A 542 21.02 14.08 1.70
C ARG A 542 20.46 15.26 2.48
N ASN A 543 21.25 15.82 3.40
CA ASN A 543 20.76 16.89 4.27
C ASN A 543 20.34 18.14 3.48
N GLU A 544 21.08 18.48 2.42
CA GLU A 544 20.74 19.60 1.53
C GLU A 544 19.45 19.31 0.73
N ALA A 545 19.25 18.06 0.31
CA ALA A 545 18.03 17.64 -0.39
C ALA A 545 16.80 17.71 0.52
N GLU A 546 16.92 17.18 1.74
CA GLU A 546 15.87 17.20 2.75
C GLU A 546 15.51 18.63 3.16
N GLN A 547 16.50 19.52 3.29
CA GLN A 547 16.24 20.94 3.59
C GLN A 547 15.52 21.65 2.45
N ARG A 548 15.88 21.35 1.19
CA ARG A 548 15.34 22.05 0.02
C ARG A 548 13.96 21.54 -0.40
N TYR A 549 13.76 20.23 -0.36
CA TYR A 549 12.60 19.56 -0.93
C TYR A 549 11.73 18.86 0.11
N GLY A 550 12.19 18.74 1.35
CA GLY A 550 11.53 17.94 2.39
C GLY A 550 11.60 16.44 2.08
N PHE A 551 10.74 15.68 2.75
CA PHE A 551 10.74 14.22 2.64
C PHE A 551 10.05 13.68 1.38
N ILE A 552 9.45 14.55 0.54
CA ILE A 552 8.82 14.14 -0.72
C ILE A 552 9.78 13.37 -1.63
N ILE A 553 11.09 13.65 -1.50
CA ILE A 553 12.12 12.97 -2.28
C ILE A 553 12.17 11.44 -2.07
N TYR A 554 11.51 10.91 -1.03
CA TYR A 554 11.51 9.50 -0.67
C TYR A 554 10.25 8.73 -1.09
N GLN A 555 9.51 9.20 -2.10
CA GLN A 555 8.34 8.46 -2.61
C GLN A 555 8.71 7.04 -3.09
N GLY A 556 9.88 6.87 -3.70
CA GLY A 556 10.48 5.59 -4.11
C GLY A 556 10.98 4.71 -2.98
N GLY A 557 10.92 5.19 -1.74
CA GLY A 557 11.49 4.55 -0.56
C GLY A 557 12.78 5.24 -0.08
N ALA A 558 13.22 4.85 1.12
CA ALA A 558 14.42 5.39 1.72
C ALA A 558 15.69 4.89 1.01
N ILE A 559 16.62 5.81 0.75
CA ILE A 559 17.87 5.55 0.04
C ILE A 559 19.02 5.68 1.04
N PRO A 560 19.81 4.62 1.30
CA PRO A 560 20.85 4.63 2.34
C PRO A 560 22.08 5.49 1.99
N GLU A 561 22.26 5.91 0.75
CA GLU A 561 23.38 6.70 0.27
C GLU A 561 23.38 8.16 0.79
N VAL A 562 24.56 8.68 1.11
CA VAL A 562 24.75 10.08 1.57
C VAL A 562 24.51 11.07 0.44
N ASN A 563 24.91 10.72 -0.78
CA ASN A 563 24.68 11.51 -1.99
C ASN A 563 23.49 10.91 -2.75
N LEU A 564 22.45 11.70 -2.91
CA LEU A 564 21.21 11.31 -3.58
C LEU A 564 21.25 11.78 -5.03
N ARG A 565 20.80 10.93 -5.95
CA ARG A 565 20.49 11.34 -7.32
C ARG A 565 19.05 11.85 -7.35
N ILE A 566 18.90 13.14 -7.59
CA ILE A 566 17.62 13.82 -7.68
C ILE A 566 17.19 13.92 -9.14
N VAL A 567 15.91 13.61 -9.38
CA VAL A 567 15.21 13.84 -10.63
C VAL A 567 14.13 14.87 -10.34
N GLU A 568 14.18 16.01 -11.03
CA GLU A 568 13.29 17.14 -10.81
C GLU A 568 12.57 17.49 -12.12
N ILE A 569 11.24 17.47 -12.07
CA ILE A 569 10.34 18.02 -13.09
C ILE A 569 9.72 19.27 -12.48
N GLU A 570 10.20 20.43 -12.91
CA GLU A 570 9.89 21.72 -12.27
C GLU A 570 8.37 21.96 -12.15
N GLY A 571 7.92 22.25 -10.93
CA GLY A 571 6.51 22.50 -10.61
C GLY A 571 5.60 21.27 -10.64
N ILE A 572 6.14 20.08 -10.90
CA ILE A 572 5.38 18.81 -11.01
C ILE A 572 5.81 17.81 -9.94
N ASP A 573 7.08 17.42 -9.92
CA ASP A 573 7.57 16.37 -9.03
C ASP A 573 9.08 16.46 -8.80
N VAL A 574 9.54 16.01 -7.64
CA VAL A 574 10.95 15.89 -7.28
C VAL A 574 11.18 14.65 -6.42
N GLU A 575 12.03 13.75 -6.90
CA GLU A 575 12.27 12.47 -6.24
C GLU A 575 13.76 12.11 -6.26
N ALA A 576 14.24 11.49 -5.18
CA ALA A 576 15.50 10.79 -5.18
C ALA A 576 15.32 9.47 -5.94
N CYS A 577 15.63 9.47 -7.24
CA CYS A 577 15.35 8.37 -8.14
C CYS A 577 16.61 7.92 -8.89
N SER A 578 16.83 6.61 -8.91
CA SER A 578 17.95 5.98 -9.60
C SER A 578 17.59 5.54 -11.03
N GLY A 579 16.39 5.82 -11.51
CA GLY A 579 15.90 5.39 -12.82
C GLY A 579 16.53 6.10 -14.02
N THR A 580 16.33 5.53 -15.19
CA THR A 580 16.55 6.25 -16.45
C THR A 580 15.32 7.11 -16.76
N HIS A 581 15.53 8.37 -17.15
CA HIS A 581 14.46 9.32 -17.48
C HIS A 581 14.75 9.99 -18.80
N VAL A 582 13.68 10.38 -19.51
CA VAL A 582 13.80 11.27 -20.66
C VAL A 582 14.33 12.64 -20.25
N ASP A 583 14.76 13.48 -21.19
CA ASP A 583 15.32 14.81 -20.88
C ASP A 583 14.24 15.89 -20.86
N ASN A 584 13.10 15.63 -21.50
CA ASN A 584 11.97 16.55 -21.56
C ASN A 584 10.64 15.80 -21.49
N THR A 585 9.62 16.37 -20.85
CA THR A 585 8.31 15.72 -20.71
C THR A 585 7.68 15.37 -22.05
N ILE A 586 7.95 16.10 -23.14
CA ILE A 586 7.41 15.79 -24.46
C ILE A 586 7.91 14.45 -25.02
N GLU A 587 9.12 14.02 -24.64
CA GLU A 587 9.71 12.75 -25.09
C GLU A 587 8.96 11.53 -24.53
N VAL A 588 8.14 11.71 -23.49
CA VAL A 588 7.22 10.68 -22.97
C VAL A 588 6.25 10.23 -24.06
N GLY A 589 5.76 11.16 -24.89
CA GLY A 589 4.72 10.92 -25.89
C GLY A 589 3.33 10.69 -25.28
N PRO A 590 2.36 10.18 -26.05
CA PRO A 590 1.00 10.01 -25.58
C PRO A 590 0.92 9.13 -24.33
N PHE A 591 0.12 9.53 -23.35
CA PHE A 591 -0.12 8.77 -22.12
C PHE A 591 -1.57 8.27 -22.08
N LYS A 592 -1.76 7.00 -21.69
CA LYS A 592 -3.08 6.38 -21.58
C LYS A 592 -3.20 5.53 -20.31
N ILE A 593 -4.25 5.73 -19.54
CA ILE A 593 -4.61 4.88 -18.41
C ILE A 593 -5.34 3.65 -18.95
N ILE A 594 -4.85 2.47 -18.60
CA ILE A 594 -5.47 1.18 -18.96
C ILE A 594 -6.58 0.85 -17.97
N LYS A 595 -6.27 0.93 -16.68
CA LYS A 595 -7.18 0.53 -15.59
C LYS A 595 -6.79 1.24 -14.30
N VAL A 596 -7.81 1.52 -13.48
CA VAL A 596 -7.64 1.91 -12.09
C VAL A 596 -8.41 0.94 -11.21
N GLU A 597 -7.77 0.40 -10.16
CA GLU A 597 -8.39 -0.56 -9.25
C GLU A 597 -7.94 -0.38 -7.81
N ARG A 598 -8.78 -0.79 -6.85
CA ARG A 598 -8.42 -0.83 -5.44
C ARG A 598 -7.68 -2.14 -5.16
N ILE A 599 -6.43 -2.06 -4.70
CA ILE A 599 -5.64 -3.24 -4.31
C ILE A 599 -5.98 -3.65 -2.88
N ALA A 600 -6.06 -2.66 -1.99
CA ALA A 600 -6.36 -2.84 -0.59
C ALA A 600 -7.05 -1.58 -0.06
N ASP A 601 -7.41 -1.60 1.21
CA ASP A 601 -7.98 -0.42 1.82
C ASP A 601 -6.95 0.72 1.90
N GLY A 602 -7.35 1.92 1.50
CA GLY A 602 -6.45 3.06 1.37
C GLY A 602 -5.37 2.96 0.28
N MET A 603 -5.40 1.95 -0.61
CA MET A 603 -4.42 1.80 -1.70
C MET A 603 -5.06 1.54 -3.07
N ILE A 604 -4.64 2.30 -4.07
CA ILE A 604 -5.17 2.27 -5.44
C ILE A 604 -4.04 2.09 -6.44
N ARG A 605 -4.26 1.25 -7.44
CA ARG A 605 -3.36 1.00 -8.56
C ARG A 605 -3.83 1.69 -9.81
N PHE A 606 -2.95 2.45 -10.42
CA PHE A 606 -3.06 2.91 -11.80
C PHE A 606 -2.19 2.03 -12.68
N GLU A 607 -2.78 1.37 -13.67
CA GLU A 607 -2.04 0.75 -14.78
C GLU A 607 -2.13 1.67 -16.01
N PHE A 608 -1.00 1.95 -16.65
CA PHE A 608 -0.92 2.89 -17.76
C PHE A 608 0.19 2.54 -18.75
N VAL A 609 0.17 3.20 -19.91
CA VAL A 609 1.17 3.12 -20.97
C VAL A 609 1.54 4.50 -21.48
N ALA A 610 2.75 4.65 -22.00
CA ALA A 610 3.25 5.88 -22.58
C ALA A 610 3.93 5.65 -23.94
N GLY A 611 4.00 6.70 -24.76
CA GLY A 611 4.69 6.72 -26.04
C GLY A 611 4.13 5.71 -27.04
N LYS A 612 5.01 4.90 -27.64
CA LYS A 612 4.65 3.91 -28.66
C LYS A 612 3.56 2.93 -28.17
N LYS A 613 3.62 2.51 -26.91
CA LYS A 613 2.65 1.56 -26.34
C LYS A 613 1.26 2.15 -26.17
N ALA A 614 1.14 3.45 -25.90
CA ALA A 614 -0.16 4.13 -25.89
C ALA A 614 -0.79 4.20 -27.29
N ILE A 615 0.03 4.41 -28.33
CA ILE A 615 -0.43 4.40 -29.73
C ILE A 615 -0.90 2.99 -30.13
N GLU A 616 -0.08 1.95 -29.86
CA GLU A 616 -0.43 0.55 -30.13
C GLU A 616 -1.75 0.14 -29.44
N LEU A 617 -1.93 0.55 -28.18
CA LEU A 617 -3.17 0.31 -27.42
C LEU A 617 -4.38 0.99 -28.08
N THR A 618 -4.21 2.25 -28.51
CA THR A 618 -5.29 3.02 -29.16
C THR A 618 -5.68 2.38 -30.50
N GLN A 619 -4.71 2.00 -31.32
CA GLN A 619 -4.94 1.32 -32.60
C GLN A 619 -5.63 -0.03 -32.41
N LYS A 620 -5.26 -0.80 -31.36
CA LYS A 620 -5.94 -2.05 -31.02
C LYS A 620 -7.39 -1.81 -30.61
N ASN A 621 -7.67 -0.76 -29.84
CA ASN A 621 -9.04 -0.40 -29.47
C ASN A 621 -9.86 0.03 -30.69
N ASP A 622 -9.27 0.79 -31.62
CA ASP A 622 -9.91 1.15 -32.88
C ASP A 622 -10.24 -0.08 -33.73
N GLN A 623 -9.35 -1.08 -33.81
CA GLN A 623 -9.63 -2.34 -34.50
C GLN A 623 -10.83 -3.08 -33.89
N ILE A 624 -10.94 -3.10 -32.56
CA ILE A 624 -12.09 -3.70 -31.87
C ILE A 624 -13.38 -2.96 -32.25
N ILE A 625 -13.37 -1.63 -32.22
CA ILE A 625 -14.54 -0.83 -32.58
C ILE A 625 -14.92 -1.05 -34.06
N ASN A 626 -13.95 -1.07 -34.97
CA ASN A 626 -14.19 -1.30 -36.39
C ASN A 626 -14.75 -2.70 -36.65
N ASN A 627 -14.37 -3.70 -35.85
CA ASN A 627 -14.97 -5.03 -35.91
C ASN A 627 -16.41 -5.03 -35.41
N LEU A 628 -16.73 -4.26 -34.36
CA LEU A 628 -18.11 -4.11 -33.87
C LEU A 628 -18.99 -3.38 -34.88
N GLU A 629 -18.50 -2.33 -35.54
CA GLU A 629 -19.18 -1.65 -36.65
C GLU A 629 -19.59 -2.64 -37.75
N LYS A 630 -18.69 -3.56 -38.12
CA LYS A 630 -18.98 -4.62 -39.10
C LYS A 630 -20.02 -5.62 -38.58
N ILE A 631 -19.91 -6.06 -37.32
CA ILE A 631 -20.84 -7.03 -36.72
C ILE A 631 -22.26 -6.46 -36.65
N PHE A 632 -22.40 -5.21 -36.21
CA PHE A 632 -23.69 -4.54 -36.08
C PHE A 632 -24.16 -3.86 -37.37
N ASN A 633 -23.35 -3.92 -38.44
CA ASN A 633 -23.56 -3.24 -39.71
C ASN A 633 -23.99 -1.76 -39.50
N THR A 634 -23.21 -1.04 -38.71
CA THR A 634 -23.49 0.34 -38.30
C THR A 634 -22.20 1.14 -38.18
N ASN A 635 -22.31 2.46 -38.01
CA ASN A 635 -21.15 3.33 -37.79
C ASN A 635 -20.89 3.55 -36.29
N ARG A 636 -19.72 4.10 -35.95
CA ARG A 636 -19.25 4.33 -34.57
C ARG A 636 -20.23 5.18 -33.76
N GLU A 637 -20.86 6.16 -34.40
CA GLU A 637 -21.81 7.08 -33.77
C GLU A 637 -23.09 6.36 -33.31
N TYR A 638 -23.62 5.43 -34.12
CA TYR A 638 -24.84 4.69 -33.81
C TYR A 638 -24.60 3.34 -33.12
N LEU A 639 -23.33 2.93 -32.94
CA LEU A 639 -22.97 1.62 -32.42
C LEU A 639 -23.62 1.32 -31.05
N ILE A 640 -23.60 2.28 -30.13
CA ILE A 640 -24.21 2.13 -28.79
C ILE A 640 -25.73 1.96 -28.93
N LYS A 641 -26.38 2.81 -29.72
CA LYS A 641 -27.83 2.77 -29.95
C LYS A 641 -28.28 1.46 -30.58
N VAL A 642 -27.52 0.94 -31.55
CA VAL A 642 -27.80 -0.36 -32.18
C VAL A 642 -27.60 -1.51 -31.18
N ALA A 643 -26.53 -1.47 -30.37
CA ALA A 643 -26.31 -2.46 -29.33
C ALA A 643 -27.45 -2.49 -28.30
N GLU A 644 -27.90 -1.33 -27.82
CA GLU A 644 -29.06 -1.20 -26.94
C GLU A 644 -30.34 -1.73 -27.57
N LYS A 645 -30.58 -1.41 -28.85
CA LYS A 645 -31.72 -1.94 -29.61
C LYS A 645 -31.68 -3.47 -29.68
N VAL A 646 -30.54 -4.06 -30.02
CA VAL A 646 -30.37 -5.53 -30.11
C VAL A 646 -30.60 -6.20 -28.75
N ILE A 647 -30.12 -5.60 -27.65
CA ILE A 647 -30.38 -6.11 -26.30
C ILE A 647 -31.88 -6.07 -25.99
N LYS A 648 -32.54 -4.95 -26.29
CA LYS A 648 -33.99 -4.79 -26.05
C LYS A 648 -34.83 -5.76 -26.89
N GLU A 649 -34.51 -5.92 -28.17
CA GLU A 649 -35.17 -6.90 -29.06
C GLU A 649 -34.96 -8.33 -28.56
N ARG A 650 -33.74 -8.68 -28.11
CA ARG A 650 -33.46 -9.99 -27.50
C ARG A 650 -34.32 -10.24 -26.26
N GLU A 651 -34.45 -9.25 -25.37
CA GLU A 651 -35.31 -9.37 -24.17
C GLU A 651 -36.79 -9.53 -24.55
N GLU A 652 -37.26 -8.82 -25.57
CA GLU A 652 -38.64 -8.93 -26.06
C GLU A 652 -38.91 -10.29 -26.70
N TYR A 653 -38.01 -10.77 -27.55
CA TYR A 653 -38.09 -12.10 -28.15
C TYR A 653 -38.01 -13.20 -27.09
N GLN A 654 -37.20 -13.04 -26.05
CA GLN A 654 -37.16 -13.98 -24.94
C GLN A 654 -38.52 -14.06 -24.22
N LYS A 655 -39.17 -12.91 -23.96
CA LYS A 655 -40.52 -12.87 -23.37
C LYS A 655 -41.56 -13.53 -24.27
N LYS A 656 -41.54 -13.24 -25.57
CA LYS A 656 -42.43 -13.86 -26.57
C LYS A 656 -42.21 -15.37 -26.64
N TYR A 657 -40.96 -15.82 -26.67
CA TYR A 657 -40.58 -17.22 -26.66
C TYR A 657 -41.10 -17.94 -25.42
N THR A 658 -40.86 -17.38 -24.22
CA THR A 658 -41.39 -17.96 -22.96
C THR A 658 -42.92 -18.02 -22.98
N ARG A 659 -43.60 -16.99 -23.47
CA ARG A 659 -45.07 -17.00 -23.58
C ARG A 659 -45.57 -18.08 -24.55
N LEU A 660 -44.97 -18.20 -25.74
CA LEU A 660 -45.33 -19.23 -26.72
C LEU A 660 -45.08 -20.64 -26.17
N LEU A 661 -43.99 -20.83 -25.41
CA LEU A 661 -43.75 -22.08 -24.69
C LEU A 661 -44.83 -22.34 -23.63
N GLU A 662 -45.22 -21.34 -22.83
CA GLU A 662 -46.31 -21.48 -21.86
C GLU A 662 -47.63 -21.87 -22.56
N GLU A 663 -47.98 -21.20 -23.66
CA GLU A 663 -49.19 -21.49 -24.46
C GLU A 663 -49.14 -22.89 -25.08
N LEU A 664 -48.00 -23.31 -25.63
CA LEU A 664 -47.81 -24.65 -26.18
C LEU A 664 -47.99 -25.72 -25.10
N ILE A 665 -47.37 -25.54 -23.94
CA ILE A 665 -47.41 -26.50 -22.84
C ILE A 665 -48.83 -26.59 -22.28
N THR A 666 -49.46 -25.45 -22.00
CA THR A 666 -50.83 -25.42 -21.45
C THR A 666 -51.86 -25.96 -22.45
N GLY A 667 -51.73 -25.65 -23.74
CA GLY A 667 -52.63 -26.16 -24.78
C GLY A 667 -52.52 -27.68 -25.03
N ASN A 668 -51.41 -28.30 -24.65
CA ASN A 668 -51.22 -29.76 -24.74
C ASN A 668 -51.63 -30.51 -23.47
N VAL A 669 -52.14 -29.82 -22.45
CA VAL A 669 -52.71 -30.49 -21.27
C VAL A 669 -54.12 -30.99 -21.61
N LYS A 670 -54.32 -32.31 -21.59
CA LYS A 670 -55.63 -32.96 -21.77
C LYS A 670 -55.94 -33.84 -20.59
N ASP A 671 -57.11 -33.69 -19.97
CA ASP A 671 -57.52 -34.47 -18.79
C ASP A 671 -56.47 -34.49 -17.66
N LYS A 672 -55.84 -33.33 -17.42
CA LYS A 672 -54.71 -33.15 -16.48
C LYS A 672 -53.47 -33.99 -16.79
N ARG A 673 -53.32 -34.47 -18.02
CA ARG A 673 -52.15 -35.19 -18.51
C ARG A 673 -51.38 -34.34 -19.51
N LEU A 674 -50.05 -34.34 -19.41
CA LEU A 674 -49.17 -33.66 -20.35
C LEU A 674 -48.11 -34.63 -20.89
N PHE A 675 -48.25 -35.01 -22.15
CA PHE A 675 -47.28 -35.83 -22.88
C PHE A 675 -46.79 -35.04 -24.09
N ILE A 676 -45.55 -34.55 -24.04
CA ILE A 676 -44.99 -33.74 -25.13
C ILE A 676 -43.51 -34.00 -25.32
N LYS A 677 -43.09 -34.02 -26.59
CA LYS A 677 -41.68 -34.11 -26.98
C LYS A 677 -41.24 -32.79 -27.59
N LEU A 678 -40.24 -32.15 -27.01
CA LEU A 678 -39.70 -30.84 -27.36
C LEU A 678 -38.22 -30.95 -27.71
N GLU A 679 -37.92 -31.26 -28.97
CA GLU A 679 -36.57 -31.61 -29.41
C GLU A 679 -35.56 -30.45 -29.40
N THR A 680 -36.03 -29.21 -29.35
CA THR A 680 -35.20 -28.00 -29.43
C THR A 680 -35.11 -27.21 -28.11
N VAL A 681 -35.94 -27.55 -27.12
CA VAL A 681 -36.05 -26.82 -25.85
C VAL A 681 -35.18 -27.50 -24.79
N SER A 682 -34.47 -26.74 -23.95
CA SER A 682 -33.75 -27.31 -22.81
C SER A 682 -34.68 -27.53 -21.61
N ILE A 683 -34.41 -28.55 -20.81
CA ILE A 683 -35.23 -28.85 -19.63
C ILE A 683 -35.18 -27.73 -18.59
N LYS A 684 -34.08 -26.96 -18.53
CA LYS A 684 -33.95 -25.80 -17.62
C LYS A 684 -34.95 -24.69 -17.96
N GLU A 685 -35.24 -24.48 -19.23
CA GLU A 685 -36.19 -23.46 -19.69
C GLU A 685 -37.64 -23.82 -19.34
N LEU A 686 -37.93 -25.12 -19.19
CA LEU A 686 -39.28 -25.61 -18.88
C LEU A 686 -39.60 -25.62 -17.39
N ILE A 687 -38.61 -25.83 -16.51
CA ILE A 687 -38.83 -25.97 -15.06
C ILE A 687 -39.71 -24.85 -14.48
N PRO A 688 -39.44 -23.55 -14.74
CA PRO A 688 -40.27 -22.47 -14.19
C PRO A 688 -41.73 -22.54 -14.65
N ILE A 689 -41.95 -22.90 -15.92
CA ILE A 689 -43.29 -23.02 -16.51
C ILE A 689 -44.04 -24.20 -15.90
N ILE A 690 -43.39 -25.37 -15.81
CA ILE A 690 -44.01 -26.56 -15.23
C ILE A 690 -44.32 -26.35 -13.74
N MET A 691 -43.45 -25.67 -12.99
CA MET A 691 -43.72 -25.33 -11.59
C MET A 691 -44.95 -24.41 -11.42
N LYS A 692 -45.25 -23.55 -12.40
CA LYS A 692 -46.43 -22.67 -12.39
C LYS A 692 -47.72 -23.46 -12.59
N ILE A 693 -47.71 -24.47 -13.47
CA ILE A 693 -48.89 -25.29 -13.83
C ILE A 693 -48.94 -26.64 -13.10
N GLN A 694 -48.00 -26.95 -12.21
CA GLN A 694 -47.92 -28.25 -11.55
C GLN A 694 -49.21 -28.66 -10.83
N LYS A 695 -50.02 -27.70 -10.36
CA LYS A 695 -51.29 -28.00 -9.67
C LYS A 695 -52.39 -28.47 -10.62
N THR A 696 -52.26 -28.22 -11.92
CA THR A 696 -53.26 -28.57 -12.94
C THR A 696 -52.91 -29.83 -13.73
N ILE A 697 -51.75 -30.46 -13.44
CA ILE A 697 -51.25 -31.64 -14.14
C ILE A 697 -51.02 -32.76 -13.13
N ASP A 698 -51.66 -33.91 -13.30
CA ASP A 698 -51.52 -35.08 -12.44
C ASP A 698 -50.49 -36.08 -13.02
N GLU A 699 -50.49 -36.31 -14.33
CA GLU A 699 -49.51 -37.14 -15.03
C GLU A 699 -48.74 -36.31 -16.06
N LEU A 700 -47.41 -36.47 -16.08
CA LEU A 700 -46.53 -35.68 -16.93
C LEU A 700 -45.42 -36.54 -17.50
N TYR A 701 -45.17 -36.41 -18.78
CA TYR A 701 -43.97 -36.90 -19.44
C TYR A 701 -43.55 -35.90 -20.52
N ILE A 702 -42.46 -35.20 -20.25
CA ILE A 702 -41.87 -34.24 -21.18
C ILE A 702 -40.48 -34.75 -21.54
N GLU A 703 -40.28 -35.06 -22.81
CA GLU A 703 -38.95 -35.34 -23.34
C GLU A 703 -38.42 -34.08 -24.02
N THR A 704 -37.22 -33.65 -23.65
CA THR A 704 -36.57 -32.45 -24.18
C THR A 704 -35.28 -32.81 -24.91
N LYS A 705 -34.58 -31.80 -25.43
CA LYS A 705 -33.27 -31.95 -26.05
C LYS A 705 -32.25 -32.62 -25.11
N ASP A 706 -32.22 -32.21 -23.85
CA ASP A 706 -31.16 -32.52 -22.89
C ASP A 706 -31.66 -33.21 -21.59
N GLY A 707 -32.92 -33.61 -21.55
CA GLY A 707 -33.48 -34.29 -20.38
C GLY A 707 -34.92 -34.75 -20.55
N ILE A 708 -35.43 -35.44 -19.53
CA ILE A 708 -36.79 -35.93 -19.39
C ILE A 708 -37.34 -35.45 -18.04
N LEU A 709 -38.55 -34.91 -18.03
CA LEU A 709 -39.33 -34.61 -16.84
C LEU A 709 -40.52 -35.57 -16.80
N SER A 710 -40.67 -36.36 -15.74
CA SER A 710 -41.74 -37.35 -15.62
C SER A 710 -42.44 -37.29 -14.26
N SER A 711 -43.72 -37.67 -14.20
CA SER A 711 -44.45 -37.89 -12.93
C SER A 711 -43.97 -39.12 -12.18
N GLU A 712 -43.38 -40.09 -12.88
CA GLU A 712 -42.83 -41.31 -12.29
C GLU A 712 -41.31 -41.21 -12.13
N PRO A 713 -40.75 -41.80 -11.05
CA PRO A 713 -39.31 -41.87 -10.86
C PRO A 713 -38.66 -42.73 -11.95
N GLN A 714 -37.69 -42.16 -12.66
CA GLN A 714 -36.81 -42.89 -13.56
C GLN A 714 -35.45 -43.16 -12.90
N LYS A 715 -34.73 -44.15 -13.43
CA LYS A 715 -33.34 -44.41 -13.04
C LYS A 715 -32.51 -43.13 -13.20
N ASP A 716 -31.76 -42.77 -12.16
CA ASP A 716 -30.90 -41.58 -12.08
C ASP A 716 -31.62 -40.22 -12.17
N SER A 717 -32.93 -40.19 -11.90
CA SER A 717 -33.70 -38.94 -11.82
C SER A 717 -33.64 -38.28 -10.45
N LYS A 718 -33.68 -36.94 -10.41
CA LYS A 718 -33.79 -36.11 -9.20
C LYS A 718 -35.20 -35.55 -9.06
N LYS A 719 -35.74 -35.55 -7.85
CA LYS A 719 -37.07 -34.99 -7.57
C LYS A 719 -37.06 -33.46 -7.67
N VAL A 720 -37.99 -32.89 -8.44
CA VAL A 720 -38.19 -31.44 -8.62
C VAL A 720 -39.68 -31.15 -8.42
N GLY A 721 -40.04 -30.64 -7.23
CA GLY A 721 -41.45 -30.52 -6.83
C GLY A 721 -42.12 -31.88 -6.69
N LYS A 722 -43.23 -32.11 -7.40
CA LYS A 722 -43.92 -33.41 -7.47
C LYS A 722 -43.51 -34.28 -8.67
N PHE A 723 -42.56 -33.84 -9.49
CA PHE A 723 -42.08 -34.55 -10.68
C PHE A 723 -40.61 -35.00 -10.50
N TYR A 724 -40.13 -35.80 -11.44
CA TYR A 724 -38.78 -36.37 -11.48
C TYR A 724 -38.07 -35.91 -12.75
N LEU A 725 -36.88 -35.32 -12.57
CA LEU A 725 -36.04 -34.76 -13.62
C LEU A 725 -34.84 -35.68 -13.86
N ARG A 726 -34.66 -36.10 -15.10
CA ARG A 726 -33.47 -36.83 -15.57
C ARG A 726 -32.80 -36.03 -16.67
N PHE A 727 -31.50 -35.76 -16.56
CA PHE A 727 -30.73 -35.23 -17.68
C PHE A 727 -30.35 -36.38 -18.63
N LYS A 728 -30.33 -36.11 -19.94
CA LYS A 728 -29.89 -37.06 -20.97
C LYS A 728 -28.37 -37.20 -20.98
#